data_AF-A0AAI9SZZ5-F1
#
_entry.id   AF-A0AAI9SZZ5-F1
#
_cell.length_a   1.000
_cell.length_b   1.000
_cell.length_c   1.000
_cell.angle_alpha   90.00
_cell.angle_beta   90.00
_cell.angle_gamma   90.00
#
_symmetry.space_group_name_H-M   'P 1'
#
loop_
_entity.id
_entity.type
_entity.pdbx_description
1 polymer ?
#
loop_
_entity_poly.entity_id
_entity_poly.type
_entity_poly.pdbx_seq_one_letter_code
_entity_poly.pdbx_strand_id
1 'polypeptide(L)'
;MYTYKVLLSAFLLIASSKALWPFDESENTVGATPTQEPWWERILGGETGTTSTLSTQTPVTQSQAISQTSAVSSVSSSEQPWYASFFSNQIVISSSTSKPPPATATAIAHFGITTSQTPSASRSTKLATSDNVLESFIAGLGLGKTSSSSSVSSLNSTTASRIESSDSVKATDETESNRDGDGILNPYSPINVTCPSHSIVREANGLSTGEKDYILSRQELTNRNLIDFLSNRANLSDFDSEHFINENSRDHNITIGLAFSGGGYRAMLSGAGSLLALDNRFEDSNTNGLGGLLQSTTYLSGLSGGSWLVGSLVLNNWISVQELFNGSANMWNLEDSFLNPNSLSAAELAKYYLGVGTAVDAKNQAGFKTSLTDLWGRVLSHQFFDDSSGGVNVTWSGVRNFSTFEDHSMPYFFVVANGKVTSNPEIDQNSTFIVEMSAYELGNFDNSLKSFVDIEYLGSNIENGESSQCVKNFDNGGFLMGTSSSLFNQIFMNLSGYDVGMLIRPVVETVLSDLTDDKTDVAIFEPNPFYESTYGSIESVGNNRTLTLVDGGENGQNVPFYPLIQKDRNVDVIFAFDNSADTQENWPNGTSFVETYKWQFTDQGKGTPFPFVPDVKTYLNKGLGEKPIFFGCNASSLSPLIKWHGVDERNETDIPLVVYVSSNHQSYLSNFSTFKLSYDNAEKFGTIQNGYEVVTSKNLTDDTEWATCVGCAIIRRQQDRLGEKPSQECERCFKRYCWTGTLDLAPKVDVDGLYTNSSTNHNNNNSSSILHNNATSTISHNSTSTSTRHSPTVAAGSFSQSTRASQTTRFYPSTSITSKLSIISKTTTNTLFNGVQGFTVPSVVAICFNFLLSVIF
;
A
#
# COMPACT_ATOMS: atom_id res chain seq x y z
N MET A 1 -4.16 -40.20 32.74
CA MET A 1 -4.45 -39.37 33.94
C MET A 1 -3.16 -38.92 34.66
N TYR A 2 -2.19 -39.81 34.97
CA TYR A 2 -0.93 -39.38 35.60
C TYR A 2 -0.06 -38.47 34.69
N THR A 3 0.08 -38.83 33.41
CA THR A 3 0.74 -38.02 32.37
C THR A 3 0.24 -36.57 32.29
N TYR A 4 -1.07 -36.36 32.47
CA TYR A 4 -1.71 -35.05 32.40
C TYR A 4 -1.23 -34.08 33.50
N LYS A 5 -0.84 -34.60 34.67
CA LYS A 5 -0.27 -33.77 35.75
C LYS A 5 1.20 -33.41 35.51
N VAL A 6 1.98 -34.32 34.91
CA VAL A 6 3.40 -34.06 34.62
C VAL A 6 3.56 -32.97 33.57
N LEU A 7 2.76 -33.02 32.49
CA LEU A 7 2.77 -31.99 31.45
C LEU A 7 2.34 -30.62 31.99
N LEU A 8 1.26 -30.56 32.80
CA LEU A 8 0.79 -29.31 33.40
C LEU A 8 1.83 -28.70 34.36
N SER A 9 2.55 -29.53 35.12
CA SER A 9 3.65 -29.08 35.99
C SER A 9 4.89 -28.61 35.21
N ALA A 10 5.17 -29.15 34.02
CA ALA A 10 6.23 -28.66 33.15
C ALA A 10 5.88 -27.30 32.54
N PHE A 11 4.64 -27.14 32.04
CA PHE A 11 4.14 -25.87 31.51
C PHE A 11 4.24 -24.72 32.52
N LEU A 12 3.83 -24.97 33.77
CA LEU A 12 3.89 -23.98 34.86
C LEU A 12 5.33 -23.63 35.32
N LEU A 13 6.35 -24.38 34.91
CA LEU A 13 7.76 -24.06 35.18
C LEU A 13 8.38 -23.21 34.06
N ILE A 14 8.01 -23.47 32.80
CA ILE A 14 8.54 -22.73 31.63
C ILE A 14 8.00 -21.29 31.60
N ALA A 15 6.75 -21.06 32.02
CA ALA A 15 6.11 -19.74 32.12
C ALA A 15 6.71 -18.78 33.19
N SER A 16 7.99 -18.96 33.58
CA SER A 16 8.69 -18.15 34.58
C SER A 16 10.09 -17.68 34.16
N SER A 17 10.61 -18.12 33.01
CA SER A 17 11.92 -17.69 32.49
C SER A 17 11.81 -16.58 31.45
N LYS A 18 12.08 -15.33 31.85
CA LYS A 18 12.41 -14.26 30.88
C LYS A 18 13.73 -14.61 30.19
N ALA A 19 13.67 -15.03 28.92
CA ALA A 19 14.84 -15.26 28.09
C ALA A 19 15.25 -13.97 27.35
N LEU A 20 16.56 -13.72 27.21
CA LEU A 20 17.09 -12.59 26.45
C LEU A 20 17.03 -12.87 24.94
N TRP A 21 16.87 -11.80 24.16
CA TRP A 21 16.76 -11.86 22.70
C TRP A 21 18.10 -12.19 22.01
N PRO A 22 18.09 -12.92 20.88
CA PRO A 22 19.27 -13.18 20.06
C PRO A 22 19.31 -12.34 18.76
N PHE A 23 18.86 -11.08 18.81
CA PHE A 23 19.15 -10.06 17.79
C PHE A 23 19.72 -8.81 18.48
N ASP A 24 20.58 -8.08 17.78
CA ASP A 24 21.38 -7.00 18.36
C ASP A 24 20.55 -5.70 18.45
N GLU A 25 19.80 -5.53 19.54
CA GLU A 25 19.10 -4.28 19.89
C GLU A 25 20.05 -3.16 20.36
N SER A 26 21.20 -2.98 19.69
CA SER A 26 22.15 -1.91 19.97
C SER A 26 21.62 -0.55 19.51
N GLU A 27 20.89 0.11 20.41
CA GLU A 27 20.67 1.56 20.48
C GLU A 27 20.06 2.23 19.23
N ASN A 28 18.72 2.16 19.10
CA ASN A 28 17.96 3.29 18.54
C ASN A 28 16.48 3.35 19.00
N THR A 29 16.18 2.91 20.23
CA THR A 29 14.87 3.08 20.88
C THR A 29 14.67 4.51 21.41
N VAL A 30 14.70 5.51 20.52
CA VAL A 30 14.58 6.93 20.89
C VAL A 30 13.11 7.37 21.05
N GLY A 31 12.28 6.52 21.67
CA GLY A 31 10.90 6.86 22.02
C GLY A 31 10.86 7.89 23.16
N ALA A 32 10.81 9.17 22.83
CA ALA A 32 10.69 10.23 23.81
C ALA A 32 9.30 10.20 24.48
N THR A 33 9.25 10.18 25.81
CA THR A 33 7.97 10.38 26.53
C THR A 33 7.42 11.78 26.20
N PRO A 34 6.14 11.94 25.84
CA PRO A 34 5.58 13.25 25.51
C PRO A 34 5.83 14.28 26.61
N THR A 35 6.48 15.40 26.26
CA THR A 35 6.91 16.42 27.24
C THR A 35 5.80 17.35 27.73
N GLN A 36 4.56 17.11 27.30
CA GLN A 36 3.32 17.77 27.71
C GLN A 36 2.20 16.72 27.71
N GLU A 37 1.08 16.99 28.39
CA GLU A 37 -0.20 16.28 28.11
C GLU A 37 -0.42 16.26 26.59
N PRO A 38 -0.58 15.09 25.96
CA PRO A 38 -0.87 15.03 24.55
C PRO A 38 -2.15 15.78 24.22
N TRP A 39 -2.09 16.60 23.18
CA TRP A 39 -3.21 17.42 22.68
C TRP A 39 -4.50 16.60 22.48
N TRP A 40 -4.40 15.32 22.09
CA TRP A 40 -5.54 14.42 21.92
C TRP A 40 -6.21 14.02 23.24
N GLU A 41 -5.53 14.02 24.39
CA GLU A 41 -6.17 13.79 25.70
C GLU A 41 -7.19 14.89 26.00
N ARG A 42 -6.97 16.11 25.51
CA ARG A 42 -7.91 17.24 25.63
C ARG A 42 -9.10 17.14 24.67
N ILE A 43 -9.00 16.29 23.65
CA ILE A 43 -10.06 16.03 22.65
C ILE A 43 -10.88 14.80 23.05
N LEU A 44 -10.25 13.77 23.62
CA LEU A 44 -10.92 12.59 24.18
C LEU A 44 -11.49 12.83 25.60
N GLY A 45 -11.03 13.88 26.29
CA GLY A 45 -11.39 14.24 27.67
C GLY A 45 -12.82 14.78 27.89
N GLY A 46 -13.83 14.17 27.27
CA GLY A 46 -15.23 14.36 27.68
C GLY A 46 -15.47 13.75 29.07
N GLU A 47 -16.36 14.34 29.88
CA GLU A 47 -16.49 14.12 31.34
C GLU A 47 -16.69 12.65 31.80
N THR A 48 -15.63 11.85 31.89
CA THR A 48 -15.65 10.58 32.62
C THR A 48 -15.55 10.87 34.13
N GLY A 49 -16.70 10.95 34.80
CA GLY A 49 -16.80 11.32 36.21
C GLY A 49 -15.93 10.45 37.13
N THR A 50 -15.05 11.09 37.91
CA THR A 50 -14.11 10.41 38.80
C THR A 50 -14.82 9.65 39.93
N THR A 51 -14.89 8.32 39.83
CA THR A 51 -15.29 7.45 40.95
C THR A 51 -14.20 7.46 42.04
N SER A 52 -14.35 8.36 43.01
CA SER A 52 -13.41 8.52 44.11
C SER A 52 -13.40 7.32 45.06
N THR A 53 -12.32 6.55 45.04
CA THR A 53 -12.05 5.55 46.08
C THR A 53 -11.70 6.25 47.39
N LEU A 54 -12.55 6.09 48.42
CA LEU A 54 -12.28 6.64 49.75
C LEU A 54 -11.03 5.99 50.39
N SER A 55 -10.06 6.82 50.78
CA SER A 55 -9.11 6.52 51.84
C SER A 55 -9.20 7.58 52.94
N THR A 56 -9.23 7.17 54.21
CA THR A 56 -9.69 7.98 55.34
C THR A 56 -8.57 8.66 56.14
N GLN A 57 -8.87 9.87 56.65
CA GLN A 57 -8.18 10.58 57.77
C GLN A 57 -6.76 11.12 57.45
N THR A 58 -6.30 12.26 58.00
CA THR A 58 -6.88 13.27 58.92
C THR A 58 -6.25 14.66 58.62
N PRO A 59 -6.87 15.80 59.00
CA PRO A 59 -6.49 17.13 58.50
C PRO A 59 -5.56 17.94 59.42
N VAL A 60 -4.86 18.94 58.84
CA VAL A 60 -4.29 20.10 59.55
C VAL A 60 -4.65 21.39 58.79
N THR A 61 -5.00 22.44 59.55
CA THR A 61 -5.51 23.75 59.08
C THR A 61 -4.41 24.74 58.69
N GLN A 62 -4.69 25.63 57.71
CA GLN A 62 -4.55 27.12 57.75
C GLN A 62 -4.80 27.73 56.35
N SER A 63 -5.17 29.01 56.13
CA SER A 63 -6.20 29.89 56.74
C SER A 63 -6.19 31.29 56.10
N GLN A 64 -7.35 31.81 55.61
CA GLN A 64 -7.60 33.23 55.25
C GLN A 64 -6.75 33.80 54.07
N ALA A 65 -7.03 34.94 53.42
CA ALA A 65 -8.04 36.02 53.56
C ALA A 65 -8.52 36.46 52.14
N ILE A 66 -9.81 36.71 51.84
CA ILE A 66 -10.62 37.96 52.02
C ILE A 66 -10.09 39.23 51.31
N SER A 67 -10.77 39.65 50.22
CA SER A 67 -11.26 41.03 49.90
C SER A 67 -11.55 41.12 48.38
N GLN A 68 -12.80 41.13 47.89
CA GLN A 68 -13.74 42.27 47.80
C GLN A 68 -13.20 43.56 47.14
N THR A 69 -13.79 43.93 45.99
CA THR A 69 -14.41 45.25 45.70
C THR A 69 -15.30 45.15 44.44
N SER A 70 -16.06 46.21 44.10
CA SER A 70 -17.40 46.06 43.45
C SER A 70 -17.76 47.13 42.39
N ALA A 71 -18.96 46.97 41.80
CA ALA A 71 -19.69 47.83 40.84
C ALA A 71 -19.31 47.66 39.35
N VAL A 72 -20.18 47.37 38.35
CA VAL A 72 -21.65 47.38 38.10
C VAL A 72 -22.15 48.53 37.19
N SER A 73 -22.44 48.19 35.92
CA SER A 73 -23.59 48.65 35.09
C SER A 73 -23.63 47.73 33.84
N SER A 74 -24.64 46.89 33.52
CA SER A 74 -26.08 47.13 33.23
C SER A 74 -26.30 47.78 31.85
N VAL A 75 -27.21 47.40 30.93
CA VAL A 75 -28.44 46.54 30.88
C VAL A 75 -28.57 46.06 29.41
N SER A 76 -29.04 44.87 28.96
CA SER A 76 -29.35 43.50 29.46
C SER A 76 -29.25 42.55 28.23
N SER A 77 -29.86 41.38 27.99
CA SER A 77 -30.83 40.44 28.64
C SER A 77 -30.74 39.13 27.81
N SER A 78 -30.58 37.92 28.38
CA SER A 78 -31.61 37.02 28.97
C SER A 78 -32.82 36.71 28.05
N GLU A 79 -33.20 35.46 27.74
CA GLU A 79 -32.60 34.14 28.08
C GLU A 79 -33.22 33.02 27.21
N GLN A 80 -32.56 31.86 27.13
CA GLN A 80 -33.10 30.56 26.63
C GLN A 80 -33.93 29.87 27.75
N PRO A 81 -34.55 28.65 27.61
CA PRO A 81 -34.56 27.66 26.51
C PRO A 81 -35.97 27.07 26.21
N TRP A 82 -36.01 25.81 25.72
CA TRP A 82 -36.99 24.70 25.93
C TRP A 82 -37.75 24.12 24.70
N TYR A 83 -38.26 22.89 24.88
CA TYR A 83 -38.19 21.76 23.91
C TYR A 83 -39.53 21.31 23.25
N ALA A 84 -39.37 20.65 22.08
CA ALA A 84 -40.14 19.49 21.55
C ALA A 84 -41.43 19.65 20.67
N SER A 85 -41.61 18.60 19.83
CA SER A 85 -42.86 18.02 19.27
C SER A 85 -43.41 18.46 17.89
N PHE A 86 -42.97 17.72 16.86
CA PHE A 86 -43.76 17.01 15.80
C PHE A 86 -45.16 17.46 15.30
N PHE A 87 -45.27 17.42 13.97
CA PHE A 87 -46.41 17.05 13.10
C PHE A 87 -47.61 18.00 12.78
N SER A 88 -47.75 18.22 11.46
CA SER A 88 -49.00 18.29 10.65
C SER A 88 -49.90 19.53 10.69
N ASN A 89 -49.95 20.28 9.56
CA ASN A 89 -51.06 20.16 8.60
C ASN A 89 -50.94 21.00 7.30
N GLN A 90 -51.14 20.29 6.17
CA GLN A 90 -51.99 20.60 5.01
C GLN A 90 -52.19 22.04 4.47
N ILE A 91 -51.94 22.19 3.15
CA ILE A 91 -52.79 22.95 2.20
C ILE A 91 -53.18 22.00 1.04
N VAL A 92 -54.30 22.26 0.34
CA VAL A 92 -55.17 21.23 -0.27
C VAL A 92 -55.82 21.67 -1.60
N ILE A 93 -55.97 20.74 -2.57
CA ILE A 93 -56.76 20.79 -3.86
C ILE A 93 -56.13 21.66 -4.99
N SER A 94 -56.19 21.35 -6.30
CA SER A 94 -56.89 20.35 -7.17
C SER A 94 -55.91 19.77 -8.23
N SER A 95 -55.99 18.57 -8.83
CA SER A 95 -57.02 17.55 -9.17
C SER A 95 -57.62 17.60 -10.60
N SER A 96 -57.22 16.67 -11.48
CA SER A 96 -58.04 16.10 -12.59
C SER A 96 -57.57 14.68 -12.95
N THR A 97 -58.35 13.90 -13.71
CA THR A 97 -58.29 12.41 -13.70
C THR A 97 -58.55 11.73 -15.06
N SER A 98 -58.05 10.49 -15.26
CA SER A 98 -58.79 9.37 -15.92
C SER A 98 -57.96 8.06 -16.10
N LYS A 99 -58.68 6.92 -16.20
CA LYS A 99 -58.28 5.50 -16.46
C LYS A 99 -59.60 4.69 -16.58
N PRO A 100 -59.66 3.37 -16.89
CA PRO A 100 -58.77 2.42 -17.60
C PRO A 100 -59.52 1.96 -18.91
N PRO A 101 -59.90 0.69 -19.27
CA PRO A 101 -59.39 -0.67 -19.00
C PRO A 101 -58.92 -1.54 -20.23
N PRO A 102 -59.60 -2.58 -20.80
CA PRO A 102 -58.96 -3.91 -20.84
C PRO A 102 -59.05 -4.81 -22.11
N ALA A 103 -58.45 -6.01 -21.97
CA ALA A 103 -58.56 -7.27 -22.75
C ALA A 103 -57.51 -7.48 -23.87
N THR A 104 -57.08 -8.71 -24.23
CA THR A 104 -57.60 -10.07 -23.91
C THR A 104 -56.45 -11.11 -23.78
N ALA A 105 -56.71 -12.34 -23.33
CA ALA A 105 -55.72 -13.42 -23.15
C ALA A 105 -55.96 -14.62 -24.08
N THR A 106 -54.97 -15.51 -24.25
CA THR A 106 -55.13 -16.87 -24.81
C THR A 106 -54.02 -17.79 -24.29
N ALA A 107 -54.31 -19.09 -24.09
CA ALA A 107 -53.34 -20.12 -23.68
C ALA A 107 -53.65 -21.45 -24.38
N ILE A 108 -52.64 -22.29 -24.67
CA ILE A 108 -52.81 -23.61 -25.31
C ILE A 108 -51.91 -24.69 -24.67
N ALA A 109 -52.59 -25.70 -24.12
CA ALA A 109 -52.28 -27.14 -23.97
C ALA A 109 -50.89 -27.68 -23.51
N HIS A 110 -50.96 -28.76 -22.72
CA HIS A 110 -49.84 -29.66 -22.42
C HIS A 110 -49.48 -30.59 -23.59
N PHE A 111 -48.25 -31.13 -23.54
CA PHE A 111 -47.99 -32.56 -23.75
C PHE A 111 -46.91 -33.02 -22.76
N GLY A 112 -46.75 -34.34 -22.54
CA GLY A 112 -45.75 -34.86 -21.59
C GLY A 112 -45.44 -36.35 -21.77
N ILE A 113 -44.66 -36.87 -20.84
CA ILE A 113 -44.20 -38.27 -20.72
C ILE A 113 -43.17 -38.71 -21.79
N THR A 114 -41.90 -38.79 -21.38
CA THR A 114 -41.23 -40.11 -21.31
C THR A 114 -40.03 -40.09 -20.39
N THR A 115 -39.86 -41.16 -19.62
CA THR A 115 -38.65 -41.46 -18.85
C THR A 115 -37.70 -42.32 -19.68
N SER A 116 -36.39 -42.16 -19.47
CA SER A 116 -35.41 -43.22 -19.76
C SER A 116 -34.29 -43.14 -18.72
N GLN A 117 -33.65 -44.27 -18.42
CA GLN A 117 -32.64 -44.41 -17.37
C GLN A 117 -31.32 -44.88 -17.96
N THR A 118 -30.21 -44.34 -17.42
CA THR A 118 -28.88 -45.00 -17.30
C THR A 118 -28.16 -45.42 -18.61
N PRO A 119 -26.84 -45.77 -18.59
CA PRO A 119 -25.98 -46.02 -17.43
C PRO A 119 -24.77 -45.08 -17.24
N SER A 120 -24.31 -45.10 -16.00
CA SER A 120 -23.03 -44.57 -15.54
C SER A 120 -21.83 -45.30 -16.15
N ALA A 121 -20.75 -44.55 -16.38
CA ALA A 121 -19.41 -45.08 -16.59
C ALA A 121 -18.49 -44.52 -15.50
N SER A 122 -17.96 -45.39 -14.64
CA SER A 122 -17.06 -44.98 -13.56
C SER A 122 -15.64 -44.76 -14.07
N ARG A 123 -14.96 -43.74 -13.55
CA ARG A 123 -13.52 -43.57 -13.72
C ARG A 123 -12.89 -43.29 -12.35
N SER A 124 -11.84 -44.04 -12.02
CA SER A 124 -11.18 -43.97 -10.72
C SER A 124 -10.49 -42.62 -10.54
N THR A 125 -10.88 -41.89 -9.49
CA THR A 125 -9.96 -41.03 -8.76
C THR A 125 -8.92 -41.91 -8.07
N LYS A 126 -7.66 -41.44 -8.03
CA LYS A 126 -6.70 -41.90 -7.03
C LYS A 126 -6.81 -40.93 -5.85
N LEU A 127 -6.97 -41.46 -4.64
CA LEU A 127 -6.63 -40.66 -3.46
C LEU A 127 -5.11 -40.43 -3.49
N ALA A 128 -4.70 -39.17 -3.39
CA ALA A 128 -3.44 -38.82 -2.77
C ALA A 128 -3.72 -38.61 -1.28
N THR A 129 -2.96 -39.28 -0.41
CA THR A 129 -3.12 -39.18 1.04
C THR A 129 -2.00 -38.32 1.62
N SER A 130 -2.29 -37.06 1.89
CA SER A 130 -1.58 -36.25 2.87
C SER A 130 -2.25 -36.44 4.22
N ASP A 131 -1.59 -37.16 5.14
CA ASP A 131 -2.09 -37.28 6.52
C ASP A 131 -1.94 -35.91 7.20
N ASN A 132 -3.06 -35.23 7.44
CA ASN A 132 -3.08 -33.80 7.69
C ASN A 132 -2.65 -33.46 9.13
N VAL A 133 -1.45 -32.88 9.29
CA VAL A 133 -0.82 -32.58 10.58
C VAL A 133 -1.71 -31.70 11.47
N LEU A 134 -2.45 -30.77 10.86
CA LEU A 134 -3.37 -29.87 11.55
C LEU A 134 -4.52 -30.63 12.24
N GLU A 135 -5.03 -31.72 11.65
CA GLU A 135 -6.05 -32.55 12.30
C GLU A 135 -5.51 -33.28 13.54
N SER A 136 -4.29 -33.81 13.47
CA SER A 136 -3.66 -34.46 14.62
C SER A 136 -3.36 -33.47 15.76
N PHE A 137 -3.16 -32.20 15.44
CA PHE A 137 -3.03 -31.10 16.41
C PHE A 137 -4.38 -30.72 17.02
N ILE A 138 -5.42 -30.52 16.20
CA ILE A 138 -6.81 -30.25 16.66
C ILE A 138 -7.32 -31.36 17.58
N ALA A 139 -7.10 -32.62 17.22
CA ALA A 139 -7.44 -33.78 18.05
C ALA A 139 -6.62 -33.83 19.35
N GLY A 140 -5.35 -33.42 19.32
CA GLY A 140 -4.47 -33.33 20.49
C GLY A 140 -4.86 -32.23 21.48
N LEU A 141 -5.39 -31.10 21.01
CA LEU A 141 -5.89 -30.00 21.84
C LEU A 141 -7.28 -30.28 22.46
N GLY A 142 -8.00 -31.29 21.99
CA GLY A 142 -9.32 -31.66 22.54
C GLY A 142 -10.45 -30.67 22.21
N LEU A 143 -10.26 -29.80 21.22
CA LEU A 143 -11.25 -28.80 20.79
C LEU A 143 -12.35 -29.38 19.87
N GLY A 144 -12.24 -30.65 19.48
CA GLY A 144 -13.22 -31.33 18.63
C GLY A 144 -14.57 -31.59 19.32
N LYS A 145 -15.64 -31.08 18.72
CA LYS A 145 -17.08 -31.29 19.03
C LYS A 145 -17.66 -30.56 20.26
N THR A 146 -18.01 -29.29 20.06
CA THR A 146 -19.09 -28.64 20.83
C THR A 146 -20.42 -28.75 20.09
N SER A 147 -21.24 -29.74 20.44
CA SER A 147 -22.61 -29.86 19.90
C SER A 147 -23.54 -28.79 20.50
N SER A 148 -23.82 -27.72 19.77
CA SER A 148 -24.63 -26.59 20.21
C SER A 148 -26.13 -26.91 20.30
N SER A 149 -26.59 -27.47 21.42
CA SER A 149 -28.02 -27.66 21.70
C SER A 149 -28.69 -26.33 22.10
N SER A 150 -28.97 -25.47 21.12
CA SER A 150 -29.59 -24.15 21.33
C SER A 150 -31.08 -24.27 21.70
N SER A 151 -31.42 -24.12 22.98
CA SER A 151 -32.80 -24.00 23.44
C SER A 151 -33.38 -22.63 23.09
N VAL A 152 -34.27 -22.57 22.10
CA VAL A 152 -34.89 -21.32 21.63
C VAL A 152 -35.93 -20.81 22.64
N SER A 153 -35.75 -19.58 23.13
CA SER A 153 -36.79 -18.79 23.79
C SER A 153 -37.07 -17.52 22.98
N SER A 154 -38.20 -17.49 22.29
CA SER A 154 -38.60 -16.44 21.35
C SER A 154 -39.06 -15.14 22.02
N LEU A 155 -38.74 -13.99 21.41
CA LEU A 155 -39.56 -12.77 21.45
C LEU A 155 -39.38 -11.99 20.14
N ASN A 156 -40.44 -11.34 19.65
CA ASN A 156 -40.55 -10.88 18.27
C ASN A 156 -40.21 -9.39 18.08
N SER A 157 -39.64 -9.06 16.91
CA SER A 157 -40.15 -7.94 16.11
C SER A 157 -40.12 -8.29 14.61
N THR A 158 -41.11 -7.79 13.87
CA THR A 158 -41.17 -7.83 12.40
C THR A 158 -40.41 -6.60 11.84
N THR A 159 -39.96 -6.55 10.59
CA THR A 159 -40.63 -7.04 9.37
C THR A 159 -39.62 -7.21 8.23
N ALA A 160 -39.83 -8.18 7.33
CA ALA A 160 -39.00 -8.36 6.13
C ALA A 160 -39.85 -8.71 4.88
N SER A 161 -39.45 -8.18 3.74
CA SER A 161 -39.94 -8.54 2.40
C SER A 161 -38.84 -8.19 1.37
N ARG A 162 -37.85 -9.06 1.13
CA ARG A 162 -37.90 -10.35 0.40
C ARG A 162 -37.96 -10.14 -1.13
N ILE A 163 -36.79 -10.28 -1.76
CA ILE A 163 -36.63 -10.82 -3.11
C ILE A 163 -35.63 -11.99 -2.97
N GLU A 164 -35.93 -13.13 -3.59
CA GLU A 164 -35.04 -14.29 -3.69
C GLU A 164 -34.94 -14.67 -5.17
N SER A 165 -33.74 -14.93 -5.69
CA SER A 165 -33.39 -16.18 -6.42
C SER A 165 -32.08 -16.11 -7.20
N SER A 166 -30.99 -16.58 -6.56
CA SER A 166 -30.09 -17.58 -7.16
C SER A 166 -29.03 -18.01 -6.13
N ASP A 167 -28.91 -19.33 -5.94
CA ASP A 167 -27.79 -20.08 -5.34
C ASP A 167 -27.05 -19.44 -4.15
N SER A 168 -27.80 -19.19 -3.06
CA SER A 168 -27.21 -18.82 -1.77
C SER A 168 -26.54 -20.03 -1.09
N VAL A 169 -25.24 -20.21 -1.30
CA VAL A 169 -24.40 -20.97 -0.37
C VAL A 169 -24.47 -20.30 1.01
N LYS A 170 -24.62 -21.09 2.07
CA LYS A 170 -24.46 -20.58 3.42
C LYS A 170 -22.96 -20.44 3.72
N ALA A 171 -22.58 -19.28 4.21
CA ALA A 171 -21.24 -19.02 4.74
C ALA A 171 -21.33 -18.84 6.25
N THR A 172 -20.28 -19.22 6.98
CA THR A 172 -20.22 -19.19 8.46
C THR A 172 -18.88 -18.64 8.95
N ASP A 173 -18.58 -18.85 10.24
CA ASP A 173 -17.36 -18.38 10.91
C ASP A 173 -16.08 -18.94 10.27
N GLU A 174 -14.96 -18.20 10.39
CA GLU A 174 -13.67 -18.62 9.82
C GLU A 174 -13.13 -19.93 10.42
N THR A 175 -13.59 -20.31 11.62
CA THR A 175 -13.22 -21.57 12.28
C THR A 175 -14.00 -22.78 11.77
N GLU A 176 -15.05 -22.58 10.95
CA GLU A 176 -15.80 -23.67 10.34
C GLU A 176 -15.18 -24.10 8.98
N SER A 177 -15.18 -25.41 8.76
CA SER A 177 -14.66 -26.03 7.53
C SER A 177 -15.72 -26.92 6.90
N ASN A 178 -15.83 -26.90 5.57
CA ASN A 178 -16.84 -27.64 4.79
C ASN A 178 -16.56 -29.17 4.73
N ARG A 179 -15.97 -29.75 5.78
CA ARG A 179 -15.48 -31.14 5.80
C ARG A 179 -16.59 -32.17 5.97
N ASP A 180 -17.73 -31.78 6.55
CA ASP A 180 -18.92 -32.64 6.69
C ASP A 180 -19.75 -32.72 5.38
N GLY A 181 -19.43 -31.92 4.37
CA GLY A 181 -20.09 -31.94 3.05
C GLY A 181 -21.55 -31.47 3.07
N ASP A 182 -21.92 -30.64 4.05
CA ASP A 182 -23.25 -30.06 4.19
C ASP A 182 -23.49 -28.87 3.23
N GLY A 183 -22.43 -28.36 2.60
CA GLY A 183 -22.45 -27.29 1.61
C GLY A 183 -22.16 -25.91 2.18
N ILE A 184 -21.64 -25.80 3.40
CA ILE A 184 -21.27 -24.52 4.02
C ILE A 184 -19.83 -24.14 3.64
N LEU A 185 -19.65 -23.18 2.74
CA LEU A 185 -18.32 -22.72 2.34
C LEU A 185 -17.75 -21.72 3.36
N ASN A 186 -16.47 -21.90 3.71
CA ASN A 186 -15.71 -20.90 4.46
C ASN A 186 -15.62 -19.62 3.60
N PRO A 187 -15.82 -18.40 4.15
CA PRO A 187 -15.97 -17.20 3.31
C PRO A 187 -14.70 -16.80 2.55
N TYR A 188 -13.53 -17.27 3.00
CA TYR A 188 -12.23 -17.04 2.35
C TYR A 188 -11.97 -17.97 1.16
N SER A 189 -12.73 -19.07 1.03
CA SER A 189 -12.64 -19.95 -0.15
C SER A 189 -13.17 -19.21 -1.38
N PRO A 190 -12.37 -19.08 -2.47
CA PRO A 190 -12.87 -18.52 -3.71
C PRO A 190 -13.93 -19.44 -4.33
N ILE A 191 -15.01 -18.86 -4.85
CA ILE A 191 -16.21 -19.60 -5.28
C ILE A 191 -16.42 -19.51 -6.79
N ASN A 192 -16.82 -20.63 -7.42
CA ASN A 192 -17.10 -20.67 -8.85
C ASN A 192 -18.46 -20.04 -9.17
N VAL A 193 -18.51 -19.17 -10.17
CA VAL A 193 -19.68 -18.43 -10.65
C VAL A 193 -19.77 -18.46 -12.18
N THR A 194 -20.95 -18.13 -12.70
CA THR A 194 -21.11 -17.79 -14.13
C THR A 194 -20.38 -16.48 -14.43
N CYS A 195 -19.60 -16.45 -15.51
CA CYS A 195 -18.90 -15.24 -15.95
C CYS A 195 -19.86 -14.11 -16.37
N PRO A 196 -19.44 -12.84 -16.26
CA PRO A 196 -20.19 -11.71 -16.82
C PRO A 196 -20.26 -11.79 -18.36
N SER A 197 -21.13 -10.98 -18.95
CA SER A 197 -21.28 -10.85 -20.41
C SER A 197 -20.32 -9.83 -21.05
N HIS A 198 -19.41 -9.25 -20.27
CA HIS A 198 -18.36 -8.33 -20.72
C HIS A 198 -16.98 -9.00 -20.61
N SER A 199 -16.00 -8.49 -21.35
CA SER A 199 -14.61 -8.97 -21.24
C SER A 199 -14.05 -8.66 -19.85
N ILE A 200 -13.50 -9.68 -19.20
CA ILE A 200 -12.99 -9.60 -17.82
C ILE A 200 -11.58 -9.00 -17.81
N VAL A 201 -10.80 -9.25 -18.86
CA VAL A 201 -9.53 -8.57 -19.15
C VAL A 201 -9.75 -7.54 -20.26
N ARG A 202 -9.16 -6.35 -20.10
CA ARG A 202 -9.13 -5.30 -21.13
C ARG A 202 -7.70 -4.82 -21.40
N GLU A 203 -7.48 -4.24 -22.58
CA GLU A 203 -6.28 -3.45 -22.83
C GLU A 203 -6.27 -2.18 -21.96
N ALA A 204 -5.08 -1.77 -21.51
CA ALA A 204 -4.85 -0.52 -20.80
C ALA A 204 -4.74 0.69 -21.76
N ASN A 205 -5.74 0.88 -22.62
CA ASN A 205 -5.81 2.00 -23.58
C ASN A 205 -6.60 3.22 -23.03
N GLY A 206 -6.54 3.41 -21.70
CA GLY A 206 -7.25 4.43 -20.93
C GLY A 206 -7.83 3.87 -19.63
N LEU A 207 -8.46 4.73 -18.82
CA LEU A 207 -9.20 4.29 -17.62
C LEU A 207 -10.42 3.43 -17.99
N SER A 208 -10.87 2.56 -17.09
CA SER A 208 -12.13 1.82 -17.25
C SER A 208 -13.36 2.72 -17.13
N THR A 209 -14.51 2.22 -17.58
CA THR A 209 -15.80 2.92 -17.42
C THR A 209 -16.13 3.14 -15.94
N GLY A 210 -15.88 2.15 -15.08
CA GLY A 210 -16.10 2.28 -13.63
C GLY A 210 -15.29 3.41 -13.01
N GLU A 211 -13.98 3.49 -13.32
CA GLU A 211 -13.14 4.59 -12.84
C GLU A 211 -13.61 5.94 -13.41
N LYS A 212 -13.91 6.02 -14.72
CA LYS A 212 -14.41 7.26 -15.37
C LYS A 212 -15.70 7.78 -14.73
N ASP A 213 -16.71 6.93 -14.58
CA ASP A 213 -18.03 7.33 -14.09
C ASP A 213 -17.97 7.73 -12.60
N TYR A 214 -17.13 7.04 -11.81
CA TYR A 214 -16.86 7.39 -10.41
C TYR A 214 -16.18 8.76 -10.29
N ILE A 215 -15.15 9.01 -11.10
CA ILE A 215 -14.38 10.26 -11.07
C ILE A 215 -15.22 11.44 -11.54
N LEU A 216 -16.03 11.28 -12.60
CA LEU A 216 -16.97 12.31 -13.07
C LEU A 216 -18.00 12.69 -12.00
N SER A 217 -18.50 11.70 -11.24
CA SER A 217 -19.46 11.94 -10.14
C SER A 217 -18.79 12.56 -8.92
N ARG A 218 -17.58 12.09 -8.55
CA ARG A 218 -16.78 12.66 -7.45
C ARG A 218 -16.35 14.11 -7.72
N GLN A 219 -16.18 14.52 -8.97
CA GLN A 219 -15.75 15.88 -9.32
C GLN A 219 -16.71 16.98 -8.85
N GLU A 220 -18.02 16.71 -8.70
CA GLU A 220 -18.95 17.67 -8.08
C GLU A 220 -18.58 17.94 -6.61
N LEU A 221 -18.21 16.89 -5.87
CA LEU A 221 -17.80 16.99 -4.47
C LEU A 221 -16.43 17.66 -4.35
N THR A 222 -15.43 17.21 -5.10
CA THR A 222 -14.06 17.75 -4.98
C THR A 222 -14.00 19.22 -5.39
N ASN A 223 -14.72 19.64 -6.44
CA ASN A 223 -14.78 21.05 -6.84
C ASN A 223 -15.40 21.92 -5.74
N ARG A 224 -16.53 21.51 -5.16
CA ARG A 224 -17.20 22.25 -4.08
C ARG A 224 -16.29 22.39 -2.84
N ASN A 225 -15.64 21.30 -2.43
CA ASN A 225 -14.75 21.29 -1.27
C ASN A 225 -13.45 22.08 -1.56
N LEU A 226 -12.97 22.09 -2.81
CA LEU A 226 -11.80 22.86 -3.21
C LEU A 226 -12.07 24.37 -3.27
N ILE A 227 -13.27 24.79 -3.70
CA ILE A 227 -13.70 26.19 -3.66
C ILE A 227 -13.71 26.70 -2.20
N ASP A 228 -14.25 25.91 -1.27
CA ASP A 228 -14.22 26.22 0.16
C ASP A 228 -12.78 26.27 0.70
N PHE A 229 -11.96 25.24 0.42
CA PHE A 229 -10.56 25.19 0.85
C PHE A 229 -9.75 26.40 0.34
N LEU A 230 -9.84 26.74 -0.95
CA LEU A 230 -9.09 27.85 -1.53
C LEU A 230 -9.52 29.22 -0.95
N SER A 231 -10.81 29.39 -0.67
CA SER A 231 -11.37 30.64 -0.15
C SER A 231 -11.16 30.81 1.37
N ASN A 232 -11.37 29.75 2.15
CA ASN A 232 -11.50 29.82 3.61
C ASN A 232 -10.32 29.17 4.38
N ARG A 233 -9.52 28.32 3.75
CA ARG A 233 -8.33 27.68 4.37
C ARG A 233 -7.02 28.22 3.79
N ALA A 234 -6.87 28.23 2.47
CA ALA A 234 -5.72 28.85 1.80
C ALA A 234 -5.82 30.38 1.80
N ASN A 235 -7.04 30.92 1.70
CA ASN A 235 -7.36 32.34 1.76
C ASN A 235 -6.47 33.18 0.82
N LEU A 236 -6.45 32.79 -0.45
CA LEU A 236 -5.67 33.44 -1.51
C LEU A 236 -6.17 34.88 -1.74
N SER A 237 -5.25 35.85 -1.83
CA SER A 237 -5.60 37.27 -1.93
C SER A 237 -5.95 37.68 -3.37
N ASP A 238 -7.03 38.47 -3.49
CA ASP A 238 -7.62 38.93 -4.76
C ASP A 238 -7.97 37.79 -5.76
N PHE A 239 -8.26 36.58 -5.25
CA PHE A 239 -8.55 35.38 -6.03
C PHE A 239 -10.01 34.91 -5.86
N ASP A 240 -10.73 34.75 -6.98
CA ASP A 240 -12.10 34.22 -6.99
C ASP A 240 -12.07 32.70 -7.25
N SER A 241 -12.07 31.92 -6.17
CA SER A 241 -12.03 30.45 -6.22
C SER A 241 -13.24 29.85 -6.93
N GLU A 242 -14.43 30.42 -6.76
CA GLU A 242 -15.66 29.89 -7.35
C GLU A 242 -15.65 30.06 -8.87
N HIS A 243 -15.32 31.27 -9.35
CA HIS A 243 -15.15 31.55 -10.77
C HIS A 243 -14.01 30.71 -11.38
N PHE A 244 -12.85 30.64 -10.70
CA PHE A 244 -11.68 29.92 -11.22
C PHE A 244 -11.92 28.42 -11.38
N ILE A 245 -12.60 27.77 -10.43
CA ILE A 245 -12.94 26.35 -10.56
C ILE A 245 -14.08 26.14 -11.56
N ASN A 246 -15.18 26.90 -11.46
CA ASN A 246 -16.39 26.61 -12.22
C ASN A 246 -16.26 26.90 -13.73
N GLU A 247 -15.60 28.00 -14.15
CA GLU A 247 -15.45 28.28 -15.59
C GLU A 247 -14.52 27.28 -16.29
N ASN A 248 -13.50 26.77 -15.59
CA ASN A 248 -12.54 25.79 -16.13
C ASN A 248 -13.07 24.34 -16.10
N SER A 249 -14.04 24.03 -15.24
CA SER A 249 -14.57 22.67 -14.98
C SER A 249 -15.08 21.89 -16.20
N ARG A 250 -15.37 22.58 -17.31
CA ARG A 250 -15.80 21.96 -18.59
C ARG A 250 -14.65 21.37 -19.40
N ASP A 251 -13.47 21.98 -19.30
CA ASP A 251 -12.29 21.61 -20.07
C ASP A 251 -11.31 20.77 -19.22
N HIS A 252 -11.14 21.14 -17.94
CA HIS A 252 -10.30 20.41 -16.99
C HIS A 252 -10.73 20.68 -15.53
N ASN A 253 -11.07 19.62 -14.78
CA ASN A 253 -11.29 19.70 -13.33
C ASN A 253 -9.98 19.47 -12.57
N ILE A 254 -9.67 20.34 -11.60
CA ILE A 254 -8.42 20.25 -10.85
C ILE A 254 -8.39 18.94 -10.06
N THR A 255 -7.37 18.12 -10.36
CA THR A 255 -7.29 16.75 -9.89
C THR A 255 -6.14 16.59 -8.91
N ILE A 256 -6.48 16.17 -7.68
CA ILE A 256 -5.56 16.06 -6.55
C ILE A 256 -5.32 14.59 -6.21
N GLY A 257 -4.05 14.18 -6.11
CA GLY A 257 -3.65 12.85 -5.66
C GLY A 257 -2.94 12.87 -4.29
N LEU A 258 -3.19 11.87 -3.45
CA LEU A 258 -2.43 11.61 -2.22
C LEU A 258 -1.67 10.29 -2.33
N ALA A 259 -0.41 10.26 -1.88
CA ALA A 259 0.44 9.07 -1.87
C ALA A 259 1.06 8.82 -0.49
N PHE A 260 0.85 7.62 0.06
CA PHE A 260 1.34 7.20 1.38
C PHE A 260 2.35 6.07 1.25
N SER A 261 3.55 6.26 1.82
CA SER A 261 4.68 5.34 1.62
C SER A 261 4.53 4.00 2.34
N GLY A 262 5.38 3.04 1.96
CA GLY A 262 5.68 1.87 2.77
C GLY A 262 6.52 2.17 4.01
N GLY A 263 6.68 1.16 4.88
CA GLY A 263 7.40 1.28 6.15
C GLY A 263 6.70 0.69 7.38
N GLY A 264 5.80 -0.29 7.20
CA GLY A 264 5.08 -0.92 8.31
C GLY A 264 4.21 0.06 9.11
N TYR A 265 4.02 -0.21 10.41
CA TYR A 265 3.20 0.64 11.28
C TYR A 265 3.69 2.09 11.38
N ARG A 266 5.01 2.34 11.29
CA ARG A 266 5.53 3.72 11.27
C ARG A 266 4.87 4.52 10.15
N ALA A 267 4.88 3.96 8.94
CA ALA A 267 4.28 4.60 7.78
C ALA A 267 2.74 4.65 7.86
N MET A 268 2.11 3.60 8.42
CA MET A 268 0.66 3.60 8.67
C MET A 268 0.24 4.72 9.64
N LEU A 269 0.95 4.88 10.76
CA LEU A 269 0.59 5.78 11.87
C LEU A 269 0.98 7.24 11.59
N SER A 270 2.19 7.49 11.08
CA SER A 270 2.54 8.85 10.66
C SER A 270 1.77 9.26 9.40
N GLY A 271 1.48 8.32 8.50
CA GLY A 271 0.51 8.52 7.41
C GLY A 271 -0.90 8.82 7.90
N ALA A 272 -1.38 8.15 8.97
CA ALA A 272 -2.67 8.45 9.58
C ALA A 272 -2.72 9.89 10.13
N GLY A 273 -1.66 10.33 10.82
CA GLY A 273 -1.51 11.73 11.24
C GLY A 273 -1.48 12.71 10.06
N SER A 274 -0.75 12.36 8.99
CA SER A 274 -0.70 13.13 7.75
C SER A 274 -2.04 13.23 7.04
N LEU A 275 -2.87 12.18 7.05
CA LEU A 275 -4.21 12.16 6.47
C LEU A 275 -5.21 12.94 7.35
N LEU A 276 -5.14 12.77 8.68
CA LEU A 276 -5.95 13.51 9.65
C LEU A 276 -5.78 15.02 9.47
N ALA A 277 -4.55 15.49 9.24
CA ALA A 277 -4.23 16.89 8.96
C ALA A 277 -4.94 17.49 7.73
N LEU A 278 -5.52 16.65 6.85
CA LEU A 278 -6.24 17.07 5.65
C LEU A 278 -7.78 16.92 5.78
N ASP A 279 -8.25 16.28 6.85
CA ASP A 279 -9.62 15.77 6.96
C ASP A 279 -10.54 16.76 7.69
N ASN A 280 -11.53 17.34 7.01
CA ASN A 280 -12.47 18.27 7.66
C ASN A 280 -13.45 17.61 8.64
N ARG A 281 -13.50 16.28 8.71
CA ARG A 281 -14.20 15.56 9.78
C ARG A 281 -13.54 15.82 11.14
N PHE A 282 -12.23 16.11 11.15
CA PHE A 282 -11.47 16.39 12.35
C PHE A 282 -11.37 17.90 12.62
N GLU A 283 -12.08 18.36 13.65
CA GLU A 283 -12.31 19.79 13.89
C GLU A 283 -11.04 20.61 14.12
N ASP A 284 -9.97 20.04 14.71
CA ASP A 284 -8.70 20.77 14.84
C ASP A 284 -8.09 21.11 13.47
N SER A 285 -8.25 20.25 12.46
CA SER A 285 -7.76 20.51 11.10
C SER A 285 -8.53 21.61 10.36
N ASN A 286 -9.77 21.89 10.77
CA ASN A 286 -10.56 23.04 10.30
C ASN A 286 -10.02 24.39 10.80
N THR A 287 -9.14 24.38 11.81
CA THR A 287 -8.48 25.60 12.33
C THR A 287 -6.97 25.56 12.11
N ASN A 288 -6.30 24.53 12.62
CA ASN A 288 -4.85 24.38 12.76
C ASN A 288 -4.21 23.48 11.68
N GLY A 289 -4.99 22.95 10.75
CA GLY A 289 -4.51 22.06 9.68
C GLY A 289 -4.97 22.45 8.28
N LEU A 290 -4.94 21.48 7.36
CA LEU A 290 -5.36 21.60 5.97
C LEU A 290 -6.74 20.93 5.74
N GLY A 291 -7.61 20.97 6.76
CA GLY A 291 -8.94 20.36 6.73
C GLY A 291 -9.73 20.77 5.48
N GLY A 292 -10.23 19.77 4.76
CA GLY A 292 -10.96 19.93 3.50
C GLY A 292 -10.13 19.53 2.27
N LEU A 293 -8.80 19.41 2.38
CA LEU A 293 -7.96 18.92 1.29
C LEU A 293 -8.19 17.42 1.00
N LEU A 294 -8.52 16.61 2.01
CA LEU A 294 -8.94 15.22 1.79
C LEU A 294 -10.30 15.15 1.06
N GLN A 295 -11.23 16.02 1.43
CA GLN A 295 -12.53 16.15 0.78
C GLN A 295 -12.43 16.75 -0.64
N SER A 296 -11.33 17.44 -0.94
CA SER A 296 -10.95 17.93 -2.28
C SER A 296 -10.12 16.91 -3.08
N THR A 297 -9.66 15.82 -2.46
CA THR A 297 -8.78 14.82 -3.10
C THR A 297 -9.55 13.96 -4.09
N THR A 298 -9.02 13.80 -5.30
CA THR A 298 -9.59 12.91 -6.32
C THR A 298 -9.14 11.46 -6.12
N TYR A 299 -7.82 11.26 -5.98
CA TYR A 299 -7.19 9.93 -5.92
C TYR A 299 -6.37 9.71 -4.64
N LEU A 300 -6.37 8.48 -4.14
CA LEU A 300 -5.62 8.04 -2.96
C LEU A 300 -4.77 6.80 -3.30
N SER A 301 -3.52 6.76 -2.86
CA SER A 301 -2.62 5.63 -3.13
C SER A 301 -1.77 5.26 -1.92
N GLY A 302 -1.61 3.96 -1.70
CA GLY A 302 -0.78 3.39 -0.62
C GLY A 302 0.05 2.21 -1.11
N LEU A 303 1.18 1.92 -0.45
CA LEU A 303 1.88 0.64 -0.59
C LEU A 303 2.43 0.18 0.75
N SER A 304 2.61 -1.14 0.95
CA SER A 304 3.14 -1.72 2.19
C SER A 304 2.42 -1.17 3.43
N GLY A 305 3.12 -0.56 4.40
CA GLY A 305 2.50 0.12 5.55
C GLY A 305 1.46 1.20 5.20
N GLY A 306 1.65 1.92 4.08
CA GLY A 306 0.65 2.85 3.53
C GLY A 306 -0.56 2.15 2.90
N SER A 307 -0.41 0.91 2.44
CA SER A 307 -1.55 0.08 2.01
C SER A 307 -2.42 -0.34 3.19
N TRP A 308 -1.84 -0.52 4.38
CA TRP A 308 -2.59 -0.81 5.61
C TRP A 308 -3.42 0.39 6.05
N LEU A 309 -2.86 1.61 5.92
CA LEU A 309 -3.61 2.85 6.13
C LEU A 309 -4.78 2.95 5.15
N VAL A 310 -4.50 2.94 3.84
CA VAL A 310 -5.56 3.08 2.81
C VAL A 310 -6.60 1.96 2.96
N GLY A 311 -6.17 0.71 3.06
CA GLY A 311 -7.03 -0.47 3.17
C GLY A 311 -7.92 -0.45 4.41
N SER A 312 -7.37 -0.19 5.60
CA SER A 312 -8.17 -0.17 6.83
C SER A 312 -9.19 0.97 6.88
N LEU A 313 -8.97 2.09 6.17
CA LEU A 313 -10.01 3.12 6.01
C LEU A 313 -11.06 2.72 4.97
N VAL A 314 -10.66 2.40 3.72
CA VAL A 314 -11.63 2.16 2.62
C VAL A 314 -12.44 0.89 2.80
N LEU A 315 -11.81 -0.19 3.29
CA LEU A 315 -12.47 -1.50 3.46
C LEU A 315 -13.40 -1.55 4.69
N ASN A 316 -13.37 -0.54 5.57
CA ASN A 316 -14.32 -0.34 6.68
C ASN A 316 -15.24 0.86 6.39
N ASN A 317 -15.82 0.92 5.18
CA ASN A 317 -16.77 1.95 4.74
C ASN A 317 -16.28 3.41 4.96
N TRP A 318 -15.00 3.68 4.69
CA TRP A 318 -14.36 4.99 4.81
C TRP A 318 -14.43 5.63 6.22
N ILE A 319 -14.32 4.79 7.25
CA ILE A 319 -14.09 5.22 8.64
C ILE A 319 -13.00 6.29 8.71
N SER A 320 -13.18 7.31 9.57
CA SER A 320 -12.17 8.34 9.75
C SER A 320 -11.05 7.89 10.68
N VAL A 321 -9.87 8.47 10.49
CA VAL A 321 -8.73 8.30 11.39
C VAL A 321 -9.07 8.76 12.83
N GLN A 322 -9.99 9.73 12.99
CA GLN A 322 -10.51 10.16 14.29
C GLN A 322 -11.33 9.07 15.01
N GLU A 323 -12.18 8.33 14.28
CA GLU A 323 -12.99 7.23 14.83
C GLU A 323 -12.15 6.03 15.27
N LEU A 324 -10.98 5.83 14.64
CA LEU A 324 -9.97 4.86 15.08
C LEU A 324 -9.22 5.31 16.35
N PHE A 325 -9.17 6.62 16.64
CA PHE A 325 -8.46 7.14 17.83
C PHE A 325 -9.36 7.35 19.05
N ASN A 326 -10.63 7.65 18.84
CA ASN A 326 -11.60 7.77 19.94
C ASN A 326 -12.17 6.42 20.40
N GLY A 327 -11.76 5.30 19.78
CA GLY A 327 -12.18 3.95 20.13
C GLY A 327 -13.59 3.57 19.64
N SER A 328 -14.09 4.21 18.57
CA SER A 328 -15.40 3.87 18.00
C SER A 328 -15.42 2.54 17.23
N ALA A 329 -14.25 2.01 16.87
CA ALA A 329 -14.03 0.67 16.34
C ALA A 329 -12.91 -0.03 17.13
N ASN A 330 -13.00 -1.36 17.29
CA ASN A 330 -12.01 -2.20 17.97
C ASN A 330 -10.85 -2.58 17.03
N MET A 331 -10.27 -1.56 16.38
CA MET A 331 -9.20 -1.66 15.40
C MET A 331 -7.94 -0.92 15.88
N TRP A 332 -6.78 -1.23 15.31
CA TRP A 332 -5.49 -0.61 15.67
C TRP A 332 -5.15 -0.74 17.18
N ASN A 333 -5.53 -1.89 17.77
CA ASN A 333 -5.06 -2.38 19.07
C ASN A 333 -3.61 -2.87 18.94
N LEU A 334 -2.66 -1.93 18.83
CA LEU A 334 -1.26 -2.21 18.50
C LEU A 334 -0.36 -2.51 19.71
N GLU A 335 -0.85 -2.37 20.95
CA GLU A 335 -0.06 -2.71 22.14
C GLU A 335 0.33 -4.20 22.14
N ASP A 336 -0.54 -5.01 21.54
CA ASP A 336 -0.33 -6.39 21.16
C ASP A 336 0.06 -6.51 19.67
N SER A 337 1.03 -7.38 19.39
CA SER A 337 1.42 -7.70 18.01
C SER A 337 0.38 -8.63 17.35
N PHE A 338 0.26 -8.59 16.02
CA PHE A 338 -0.52 -9.58 15.25
C PHE A 338 -0.10 -11.04 15.49
N LEU A 339 1.09 -11.28 16.06
CA LEU A 339 1.50 -12.63 16.47
C LEU A 339 0.76 -13.12 17.74
N ASN A 340 0.18 -12.21 18.52
CA ASN A 340 -0.67 -12.48 19.68
C ASN A 340 -1.66 -11.31 19.89
N PRO A 341 -2.59 -11.07 18.95
CA PRO A 341 -3.39 -9.84 18.94
C PRO A 341 -4.34 -9.81 20.14
N ASN A 342 -4.54 -8.65 20.76
CA ASN A 342 -5.40 -8.46 21.94
C ASN A 342 -5.04 -9.35 23.17
N SER A 343 -3.77 -9.76 23.33
CA SER A 343 -3.24 -10.47 24.50
C SER A 343 -4.03 -11.73 24.90
N LEU A 344 -4.52 -12.44 23.88
CA LEU A 344 -5.42 -13.59 24.00
C LEU A 344 -4.86 -14.70 24.92
N SER A 345 -5.74 -15.39 25.65
CA SER A 345 -5.31 -16.57 26.41
C SER A 345 -4.85 -17.67 25.45
N ALA A 346 -4.01 -18.61 25.92
CA ALA A 346 -3.49 -19.69 25.08
C ALA A 346 -4.58 -20.54 24.38
N ALA A 347 -5.81 -20.58 24.89
CA ALA A 347 -6.93 -21.24 24.25
C ALA A 347 -7.59 -20.39 23.14
N GLU A 348 -7.58 -19.07 23.27
CA GLU A 348 -8.10 -18.13 22.28
C GLU A 348 -7.07 -17.85 21.18
N LEU A 349 -5.79 -17.73 21.53
CA LEU A 349 -4.68 -17.68 20.57
C LEU A 349 -4.59 -18.97 19.74
N ALA A 350 -4.88 -20.13 20.34
CA ALA A 350 -5.02 -21.38 19.59
C ALA A 350 -6.22 -21.34 18.64
N LYS A 351 -7.39 -20.81 19.05
CA LYS A 351 -8.54 -20.63 18.14
C LYS A 351 -8.22 -19.68 16.99
N TYR A 352 -7.58 -18.55 17.27
CA TYR A 352 -7.13 -17.57 16.28
C TYR A 352 -6.26 -18.22 15.19
N TYR A 353 -5.18 -18.91 15.58
CA TYR A 353 -4.34 -19.61 14.60
C TYR A 353 -5.03 -20.78 13.91
N LEU A 354 -6.00 -21.43 14.56
CA LEU A 354 -6.83 -22.45 13.92
C LEU A 354 -7.82 -21.85 12.90
N GLY A 355 -8.43 -20.68 13.16
CA GLY A 355 -9.30 -19.98 12.22
C GLY A 355 -8.54 -19.49 11.00
N VAL A 356 -7.45 -18.75 11.23
CA VAL A 356 -6.49 -18.33 10.19
C VAL A 356 -6.01 -19.52 9.36
N GLY A 357 -5.59 -20.62 9.99
CA GLY A 357 -5.16 -21.84 9.30
C GLY A 357 -6.28 -22.54 8.53
N THR A 358 -7.51 -22.55 9.08
CA THR A 358 -8.69 -23.15 8.44
C THR A 358 -9.12 -22.36 7.21
N ALA A 359 -9.07 -21.03 7.24
CA ALA A 359 -9.33 -20.18 6.08
C ALA A 359 -8.34 -20.47 4.93
N VAL A 360 -7.03 -20.49 5.21
CA VAL A 360 -6.00 -20.76 4.20
C VAL A 360 -6.08 -22.19 3.66
N ASP A 361 -6.32 -23.19 4.53
CA ASP A 361 -6.62 -24.58 4.14
C ASP A 361 -7.87 -24.67 3.26
N ALA A 362 -8.93 -23.91 3.56
CA ALA A 362 -10.15 -23.89 2.76
C ALA A 362 -9.98 -23.20 1.39
N LYS A 363 -9.04 -22.27 1.22
CA LYS A 363 -8.65 -21.73 -0.11
C LYS A 363 -7.87 -22.77 -0.92
N ASN A 364 -6.95 -23.51 -0.27
CA ASN A 364 -6.21 -24.62 -0.88
C ASN A 364 -7.15 -25.76 -1.33
N GLN A 365 -8.07 -26.20 -0.47
CA GLN A 365 -9.07 -27.24 -0.78
C GLN A 365 -10.08 -26.82 -1.85
N ALA A 366 -10.33 -25.52 -2.04
CA ALA A 366 -11.11 -25.00 -3.17
C ALA A 366 -10.36 -25.07 -4.52
N GLY A 367 -9.07 -25.42 -4.51
CA GLY A 367 -8.23 -25.63 -5.70
C GLY A 367 -7.25 -24.49 -6.01
N PHE A 368 -7.13 -23.49 -5.14
CA PHE A 368 -6.30 -22.30 -5.34
C PHE A 368 -5.04 -22.39 -4.50
N LYS A 369 -3.86 -22.23 -5.11
CA LYS A 369 -2.60 -22.23 -4.36
C LYS A 369 -2.57 -21.07 -3.38
N THR A 370 -1.99 -21.34 -2.22
CA THR A 370 -1.75 -20.37 -1.16
C THR A 370 -0.24 -20.17 -0.96
N SER A 371 0.10 -19.14 -0.20
CA SER A 371 1.44 -18.62 0.01
C SER A 371 1.62 -18.15 1.46
N LEU A 372 2.83 -17.80 1.89
CA LEU A 372 2.99 -17.09 3.17
C LEU A 372 2.25 -15.75 3.18
N THR A 373 2.01 -15.13 2.01
CA THR A 373 1.17 -13.92 1.90
C THR A 373 -0.31 -14.17 2.25
N ASP A 374 -0.85 -15.37 2.03
CA ASP A 374 -2.22 -15.70 2.47
C ASP A 374 -2.32 -15.73 3.99
N LEU A 375 -1.36 -16.41 4.64
CA LEU A 375 -1.22 -16.40 6.10
C LEU A 375 -1.00 -14.97 6.63
N TRP A 376 -0.12 -14.21 5.99
CA TRP A 376 0.19 -12.83 6.35
C TRP A 376 -1.03 -11.92 6.26
N GLY A 377 -1.72 -11.96 5.12
CA GLY A 377 -2.93 -11.18 4.87
C GLY A 377 -4.04 -11.50 5.86
N ARG A 378 -4.25 -12.79 6.18
CA ARG A 378 -5.18 -13.18 7.27
C ARG A 378 -4.74 -12.62 8.62
N VAL A 379 -3.48 -12.82 9.01
CA VAL A 379 -2.93 -12.38 10.31
C VAL A 379 -3.06 -10.86 10.52
N LEU A 380 -2.73 -10.05 9.50
CA LEU A 380 -2.93 -8.59 9.50
C LEU A 380 -4.39 -8.18 9.69
N SER A 381 -5.32 -8.88 9.04
CA SER A 381 -6.72 -8.49 8.98
C SER A 381 -7.38 -8.32 10.36
N HIS A 382 -7.01 -9.13 11.35
CA HIS A 382 -7.61 -9.07 12.70
C HIS A 382 -7.23 -7.82 13.53
N GLN A 383 -6.44 -6.90 12.96
CA GLN A 383 -6.20 -5.56 13.52
C GLN A 383 -6.78 -4.43 12.66
N PHE A 384 -7.23 -4.75 11.43
CA PHE A 384 -7.66 -3.81 10.40
C PHE A 384 -9.14 -3.95 10.01
N PHE A 385 -9.90 -4.81 10.68
CA PHE A 385 -11.36 -4.92 10.55
C PHE A 385 -12.00 -5.02 11.94
N ASP A 386 -13.14 -4.34 12.12
CA ASP A 386 -13.93 -4.36 13.36
C ASP A 386 -14.82 -5.61 13.49
N ASP A 387 -14.37 -6.74 12.92
CA ASP A 387 -15.02 -8.04 13.00
C ASP A 387 -14.10 -9.04 13.69
N SER A 388 -14.66 -9.79 14.63
CA SER A 388 -14.09 -11.03 15.18
C SER A 388 -13.45 -11.96 14.15
N SER A 389 -14.04 -12.11 12.95
CA SER A 389 -13.49 -12.92 11.86
C SER A 389 -12.29 -12.28 11.15
N GLY A 390 -11.87 -11.07 11.54
CA GLY A 390 -10.87 -10.30 10.79
C GLY A 390 -11.25 -10.12 9.33
N GLY A 391 -12.48 -9.69 9.05
CA GLY A 391 -12.97 -9.41 7.69
C GLY A 391 -12.79 -10.57 6.71
N VAL A 392 -13.06 -11.82 7.13
CA VAL A 392 -12.82 -13.03 6.31
C VAL A 392 -13.57 -13.00 4.96
N ASN A 393 -14.71 -12.31 4.91
CA ASN A 393 -15.57 -12.13 3.74
C ASN A 393 -15.42 -10.75 3.04
N VAL A 394 -14.56 -9.86 3.54
CA VAL A 394 -14.37 -8.52 2.97
C VAL A 394 -13.51 -8.64 1.70
N THR A 395 -13.92 -8.01 0.61
CA THR A 395 -13.21 -8.03 -0.68
C THR A 395 -13.02 -6.62 -1.25
N TRP A 396 -12.03 -6.45 -2.14
CA TRP A 396 -11.75 -5.16 -2.77
C TRP A 396 -12.84 -4.76 -3.78
N SER A 397 -13.39 -5.72 -4.51
CA SER A 397 -14.61 -5.56 -5.31
C SER A 397 -15.85 -5.23 -4.46
N GLY A 398 -15.89 -5.69 -3.22
CA GLY A 398 -17.00 -5.47 -2.28
C GLY A 398 -17.26 -3.99 -1.98
N VAL A 399 -16.21 -3.15 -2.00
CA VAL A 399 -16.26 -1.70 -1.76
C VAL A 399 -17.18 -0.98 -2.75
N ARG A 400 -17.40 -1.54 -3.96
CA ARG A 400 -18.36 -1.01 -4.95
C ARG A 400 -19.78 -0.84 -4.39
N ASN A 401 -20.13 -1.58 -3.35
CA ASN A 401 -21.45 -1.60 -2.70
C ASN A 401 -21.47 -0.86 -1.34
N PHE A 402 -20.40 -0.14 -0.99
CA PHE A 402 -20.34 0.64 0.25
C PHE A 402 -21.00 2.00 0.04
N SER A 403 -21.75 2.48 1.04
CA SER A 403 -22.47 3.76 0.93
C SER A 403 -21.53 4.93 0.66
N THR A 404 -20.32 4.90 1.20
CA THR A 404 -19.28 5.94 0.99
C THR A 404 -18.54 5.85 -0.35
N PHE A 405 -18.81 4.78 -1.12
CA PHE A 405 -18.41 4.63 -2.52
C PHE A 405 -19.58 5.03 -3.44
N GLU A 406 -20.80 4.54 -3.17
CA GLU A 406 -22.01 4.90 -3.93
C GLU A 406 -22.33 6.42 -3.88
N ASP A 407 -22.07 7.09 -2.75
CA ASP A 407 -22.19 8.54 -2.61
C ASP A 407 -20.93 9.32 -3.07
N HIS A 408 -19.90 8.61 -3.53
CA HIS A 408 -18.62 9.11 -4.00
C HIS A 408 -17.81 9.92 -2.98
N SER A 409 -18.08 9.79 -1.67
CA SER A 409 -17.44 10.58 -0.60
C SER A 409 -15.98 10.18 -0.32
N MET A 410 -15.57 8.93 -0.55
CA MET A 410 -14.16 8.53 -0.49
C MET A 410 -13.38 8.87 -1.79
N PRO A 411 -12.07 9.19 -1.72
CA PRO A 411 -11.21 9.24 -2.90
C PRO A 411 -11.19 7.91 -3.65
N TYR A 412 -11.02 7.95 -4.98
CA TYR A 412 -10.80 6.72 -5.73
C TYR A 412 -9.40 6.17 -5.40
N PHE A 413 -9.31 4.92 -4.97
CA PHE A 413 -8.16 4.42 -4.22
C PHE A 413 -7.40 3.30 -4.92
N PHE A 414 -6.09 3.26 -4.66
CA PHE A 414 -5.14 2.27 -5.16
C PHE A 414 -4.28 1.71 -4.03
N VAL A 415 -3.93 0.43 -4.11
CA VAL A 415 -2.73 -0.11 -3.48
C VAL A 415 -1.79 -0.71 -4.53
N VAL A 416 -0.48 -0.57 -4.29
CA VAL A 416 0.56 -0.92 -5.27
C VAL A 416 1.37 -2.14 -4.80
N ALA A 417 1.67 -3.03 -5.74
CA ALA A 417 2.57 -4.16 -5.59
C ALA A 417 3.56 -4.20 -6.77
N ASN A 418 4.65 -4.95 -6.63
CA ASN A 418 5.60 -5.19 -7.72
C ASN A 418 5.42 -6.60 -8.28
N GLY A 419 5.47 -6.77 -9.61
CA GLY A 419 5.42 -8.06 -10.29
C GLY A 419 6.82 -8.61 -10.57
N LYS A 420 7.09 -9.84 -10.12
CA LYS A 420 8.41 -10.48 -10.17
C LYS A 420 8.61 -11.22 -11.50
N VAL A 421 9.49 -10.72 -12.36
CA VAL A 421 9.69 -11.21 -13.76
C VAL A 421 10.58 -12.46 -13.84
N THR A 422 11.42 -12.67 -12.82
CA THR A 422 12.44 -13.73 -12.77
C THR A 422 12.51 -14.37 -11.38
N SER A 423 13.09 -15.56 -11.26
CA SER A 423 13.36 -16.20 -9.95
C SER A 423 14.60 -15.62 -9.22
N ASN A 424 15.11 -14.46 -9.64
CA ASN A 424 16.19 -13.77 -8.92
C ASN A 424 15.63 -13.21 -7.58
N PRO A 425 16.31 -13.36 -6.44
CA PRO A 425 15.95 -12.65 -5.22
C PRO A 425 16.16 -11.12 -5.31
N GLU A 426 17.05 -10.65 -6.18
CA GLU A 426 17.26 -9.21 -6.37
C GLU A 426 16.23 -8.60 -7.34
N ILE A 427 15.54 -7.57 -6.86
CA ILE A 427 14.55 -6.80 -7.62
C ILE A 427 15.23 -5.53 -8.15
N ASP A 428 15.29 -5.44 -9.48
CA ASP A 428 15.88 -4.33 -10.21
C ASP A 428 14.94 -3.86 -11.34
N GLN A 429 15.32 -2.78 -12.01
CA GLN A 429 14.50 -2.11 -13.03
C GLN A 429 14.17 -2.98 -14.27
N ASN A 430 14.85 -4.12 -14.45
CA ASN A 430 14.63 -5.09 -15.52
C ASN A 430 13.98 -6.39 -15.02
N SER A 431 14.05 -6.69 -13.71
CA SER A 431 13.45 -7.89 -13.12
C SER A 431 12.04 -7.66 -12.53
N THR A 432 11.49 -6.45 -12.70
CA THR A 432 10.23 -6.01 -12.09
C THR A 432 9.31 -5.20 -13.01
N PHE A 433 8.03 -5.11 -12.63
CA PHE A 433 7.04 -4.16 -13.14
C PHE A 433 6.09 -3.74 -12.01
N ILE A 434 5.38 -2.63 -12.17
CA ILE A 434 4.46 -2.11 -11.14
C ILE A 434 3.04 -2.60 -11.44
N VAL A 435 2.31 -3.03 -10.41
CA VAL A 435 0.90 -3.42 -10.49
C VAL A 435 0.09 -2.55 -9.52
N GLU A 436 -0.95 -1.92 -10.03
CA GLU A 436 -1.95 -1.22 -9.21
C GLU A 436 -3.21 -2.08 -9.02
N MET A 437 -3.83 -1.95 -7.85
CA MET A 437 -5.04 -2.66 -7.44
C MET A 437 -6.04 -1.65 -6.87
N SER A 438 -7.26 -1.61 -7.41
CA SER A 438 -8.32 -0.68 -7.04
C SER A 438 -9.64 -1.39 -6.69
N ALA A 439 -10.70 -0.64 -6.39
CA ALA A 439 -12.05 -1.20 -6.25
C ALA A 439 -12.54 -1.91 -7.53
N TYR A 440 -12.07 -1.50 -8.71
CA TYR A 440 -12.49 -2.09 -9.99
C TYR A 440 -11.50 -3.12 -10.52
N GLU A 441 -10.20 -2.83 -10.54
CA GLU A 441 -9.27 -3.55 -11.42
C GLU A 441 -7.89 -3.80 -10.78
N LEU A 442 -7.23 -4.86 -11.25
CA LEU A 442 -5.82 -5.15 -11.02
C LEU A 442 -5.10 -5.14 -12.37
N GLY A 443 -3.96 -4.44 -12.48
CA GLY A 443 -3.20 -4.40 -13.74
C GLY A 443 -2.23 -3.24 -13.81
N ASN A 444 -1.86 -2.84 -15.04
CA ASN A 444 -1.04 -1.65 -15.29
C ASN A 444 -1.16 -1.10 -16.72
N PHE A 445 -0.64 0.12 -16.94
CA PHE A 445 -0.69 0.84 -18.22
C PHE A 445 0.53 0.60 -19.12
N ASP A 446 1.69 0.27 -18.54
CA ASP A 446 2.92 0.10 -19.32
C ASP A 446 2.97 -1.23 -20.07
N ASN A 447 3.97 -1.39 -20.93
CA ASN A 447 4.06 -2.52 -21.86
C ASN A 447 4.26 -3.89 -21.21
N SER A 448 4.45 -3.99 -19.88
CA SER A 448 4.66 -5.27 -19.20
C SER A 448 3.40 -6.16 -19.20
N LEU A 449 2.32 -5.72 -18.57
CA LEU A 449 0.99 -6.35 -18.68
C LEU A 449 0.13 -5.63 -19.74
N LYS A 450 0.21 -4.30 -19.79
CA LYS A 450 -0.57 -3.41 -20.68
C LYS A 450 -2.08 -3.69 -20.66
N SER A 451 -2.57 -4.23 -19.56
CA SER A 451 -3.93 -4.73 -19.42
C SER A 451 -4.36 -4.75 -17.96
N PHE A 452 -5.68 -4.76 -17.78
CA PHE A 452 -6.36 -4.79 -16.49
C PHE A 452 -7.35 -5.94 -16.47
N VAL A 453 -7.48 -6.60 -15.31
CA VAL A 453 -8.53 -7.58 -15.02
C VAL A 453 -9.48 -7.00 -13.98
N ASP A 454 -10.80 -7.22 -14.12
CA ASP A 454 -11.76 -6.90 -13.07
C ASP A 454 -11.42 -7.72 -11.80
N ILE A 455 -11.18 -7.00 -10.70
CA ILE A 455 -10.68 -7.58 -9.46
C ILE A 455 -11.68 -8.56 -8.81
N GLU A 456 -12.98 -8.41 -9.10
CA GLU A 456 -14.04 -9.32 -8.65
C GLU A 456 -13.85 -10.75 -9.17
N TYR A 457 -13.17 -10.90 -10.32
CA TYR A 457 -13.01 -12.16 -11.04
C TYR A 457 -11.61 -12.76 -10.97
N LEU A 458 -10.77 -12.32 -10.04
CA LEU A 458 -9.47 -12.95 -9.77
C LEU A 458 -9.63 -14.44 -9.41
N GLY A 459 -8.62 -15.25 -9.76
CA GLY A 459 -8.68 -16.70 -9.65
C GLY A 459 -9.44 -17.41 -10.79
N SER A 460 -10.12 -16.68 -11.68
CA SER A 460 -10.71 -17.28 -12.89
C SER A 460 -9.61 -17.88 -13.79
N ASN A 461 -9.83 -19.07 -14.36
CA ASN A 461 -8.90 -19.64 -15.35
C ASN A 461 -9.07 -18.93 -16.70
N ILE A 462 -8.39 -17.81 -16.84
CA ILE A 462 -8.37 -16.96 -18.03
C ILE A 462 -7.30 -17.45 -19.00
N GLU A 463 -7.64 -17.57 -20.29
CA GLU A 463 -6.69 -17.86 -21.36
C GLU A 463 -6.93 -16.86 -22.51
N ASN A 464 -5.92 -16.04 -22.85
CA ASN A 464 -6.04 -14.93 -23.81
C ASN A 464 -7.21 -13.97 -23.48
N GLY A 465 -7.41 -13.64 -22.20
CA GLY A 465 -8.41 -12.68 -21.72
C GLY A 465 -9.85 -13.21 -21.60
N GLU A 466 -10.12 -14.41 -22.11
CA GLU A 466 -11.43 -15.08 -22.06
C GLU A 466 -11.50 -16.13 -20.93
N SER A 467 -12.68 -16.38 -20.38
CA SER A 467 -12.92 -17.50 -19.45
C SER A 467 -14.30 -18.12 -19.65
N SER A 468 -14.38 -19.46 -19.51
CA SER A 468 -15.64 -20.20 -19.54
C SER A 468 -16.31 -20.37 -18.16
N GLN A 469 -15.57 -20.14 -17.07
CA GLN A 469 -16.06 -20.28 -15.69
C GLN A 469 -15.26 -19.33 -14.80
N CYS A 470 -15.96 -18.53 -14.00
CA CYS A 470 -15.35 -17.45 -13.27
C CYS A 470 -15.34 -17.73 -11.76
N VAL A 471 -14.53 -16.98 -11.05
CA VAL A 471 -14.32 -17.10 -9.60
C VAL A 471 -14.69 -15.78 -8.94
N LYS A 472 -15.14 -15.79 -7.67
CA LYS A 472 -15.24 -14.62 -6.79
C LYS A 472 -14.59 -14.90 -5.43
N ASN A 473 -14.38 -13.86 -4.63
CA ASN A 473 -13.78 -13.87 -3.28
C ASN A 473 -12.26 -14.16 -3.24
N PHE A 474 -11.58 -14.24 -4.38
CA PHE A 474 -10.10 -14.33 -4.40
C PHE A 474 -9.45 -13.01 -3.95
N ASP A 475 -10.12 -11.88 -4.20
CA ASP A 475 -9.73 -10.51 -3.89
C ASP A 475 -10.00 -10.09 -2.44
N ASN A 476 -9.77 -10.99 -1.48
CA ASN A 476 -9.96 -10.72 -0.06
C ASN A 476 -9.15 -9.49 0.41
N GLY A 477 -9.78 -8.66 1.25
CA GLY A 477 -9.26 -7.41 1.80
C GLY A 477 -7.82 -7.54 2.31
N GLY A 478 -7.61 -8.51 3.20
CA GLY A 478 -6.31 -8.82 3.80
C GLY A 478 -5.29 -9.39 2.82
N PHE A 479 -5.72 -10.23 1.86
CA PHE A 479 -4.79 -10.83 0.89
C PHE A 479 -4.12 -9.81 -0.02
N LEU A 480 -4.85 -8.78 -0.50
CA LEU A 480 -4.25 -7.75 -1.35
C LEU A 480 -3.44 -6.71 -0.55
N MET A 481 -3.84 -6.39 0.70
CA MET A 481 -2.98 -5.63 1.63
C MET A 481 -1.67 -6.40 1.91
N GLY A 482 -1.78 -7.69 2.26
CA GLY A 482 -0.64 -8.58 2.49
C GLY A 482 0.25 -8.76 1.26
N THR A 483 -0.31 -8.70 0.05
CA THR A 483 0.43 -8.67 -1.22
C THR A 483 1.27 -7.42 -1.33
N SER A 484 0.66 -6.25 -1.10
CA SER A 484 1.35 -4.94 -1.08
C SER A 484 2.39 -4.82 0.04
N SER A 485 2.34 -5.67 1.08
CA SER A 485 3.30 -5.72 2.20
C SER A 485 4.02 -7.07 2.40
N SER A 486 4.22 -7.86 1.34
CA SER A 486 4.72 -9.24 1.45
C SER A 486 6.17 -9.40 1.95
N LEU A 487 6.96 -8.31 1.98
CA LEU A 487 8.27 -8.22 2.66
C LEU A 487 8.27 -8.83 4.07
N PHE A 488 7.16 -8.70 4.79
CA PHE A 488 6.97 -9.21 6.15
C PHE A 488 6.80 -10.75 6.23
N ASN A 489 6.69 -11.47 5.10
CA ASN A 489 6.79 -12.94 5.05
C ASN A 489 8.10 -13.46 5.70
N GLN A 490 9.15 -12.63 5.73
CA GLN A 490 10.39 -12.90 6.45
C GLN A 490 10.20 -13.18 7.95
N ILE A 491 9.12 -12.69 8.57
CA ILE A 491 8.80 -12.98 9.98
C ILE A 491 8.43 -14.45 10.15
N PHE A 492 7.60 -15.00 9.27
CA PHE A 492 7.23 -16.42 9.30
C PHE A 492 8.41 -17.34 8.96
N MET A 493 9.36 -16.87 8.16
CA MET A 493 10.62 -17.58 7.90
C MET A 493 11.59 -17.62 9.10
N ASN A 494 11.43 -16.74 10.10
CA ASN A 494 12.34 -16.59 11.24
C ASN A 494 11.68 -16.91 12.61
N LEU A 495 10.59 -17.69 12.62
CA LEU A 495 9.75 -17.93 13.81
C LEU A 495 10.45 -18.54 15.03
N SER A 496 11.65 -19.09 14.90
CA SER A 496 12.47 -19.54 16.03
C SER A 496 12.83 -18.44 17.04
N GLY A 497 12.62 -17.16 16.71
CA GLY A 497 12.78 -16.03 17.63
C GLY A 497 11.59 -15.72 18.54
N TYR A 498 10.41 -16.31 18.33
CA TYR A 498 9.17 -15.91 19.01
C TYR A 498 8.50 -17.04 19.81
N ASP A 499 8.00 -16.71 21.01
CA ASP A 499 7.35 -17.65 21.95
C ASP A 499 6.02 -18.23 21.40
N VAL A 500 5.43 -17.59 20.38
CA VAL A 500 4.25 -18.08 19.65
C VAL A 500 4.53 -19.31 18.78
N GLY A 501 5.82 -19.63 18.57
CA GLY A 501 6.32 -20.67 17.65
C GLY A 501 5.84 -22.11 17.93
N MET A 502 5.09 -22.36 19.00
CA MET A 502 4.43 -23.65 19.24
C MET A 502 3.02 -23.73 18.60
N LEU A 503 2.30 -22.60 18.47
CA LEU A 503 0.91 -22.57 17.97
C LEU A 503 0.83 -22.22 16.48
N ILE A 504 1.64 -21.27 16.02
CA ILE A 504 1.65 -20.86 14.60
C ILE A 504 2.41 -21.85 13.71
N ARG A 505 3.42 -22.54 14.24
CA ARG A 505 4.29 -23.42 13.45
C ARG A 505 3.55 -24.54 12.70
N PRO A 506 2.58 -25.27 13.27
CA PRO A 506 1.80 -26.25 12.51
C PRO A 506 1.04 -25.64 11.33
N VAL A 507 0.55 -24.40 11.45
CA VAL A 507 -0.12 -23.68 10.36
C VAL A 507 0.89 -23.31 9.27
N VAL A 508 2.04 -22.77 9.66
CA VAL A 508 3.14 -22.41 8.74
C VAL A 508 3.71 -23.64 8.04
N GLU A 509 3.89 -24.76 8.74
CA GLU A 509 4.34 -26.03 8.14
C GLU A 509 3.30 -26.61 7.17
N THR A 510 1.99 -26.35 7.37
CA THR A 510 0.92 -26.74 6.45
C THR A 510 0.87 -25.85 5.20
N VAL A 511 1.17 -24.56 5.32
CA VAL A 511 1.30 -23.65 4.16
C VAL A 511 2.59 -23.92 3.38
N LEU A 512 3.69 -24.19 4.08
CA LEU A 512 4.99 -24.48 3.48
C LEU A 512 5.10 -25.88 2.86
N SER A 513 4.30 -26.88 3.28
CA SER A 513 4.38 -28.24 2.71
C SER A 513 3.97 -28.31 1.24
N ASP A 514 3.14 -27.36 0.80
CA ASP A 514 2.57 -27.29 -0.55
C ASP A 514 3.29 -26.25 -1.43
N LEU A 515 4.24 -25.51 -0.84
CA LEU A 515 5.11 -24.54 -1.51
C LEU A 515 6.45 -25.17 -1.92
N THR A 516 7.10 -24.53 -2.89
CA THR A 516 8.50 -24.79 -3.24
C THR A 516 9.41 -23.73 -2.65
N ASP A 517 10.66 -24.09 -2.35
CA ASP A 517 11.66 -23.23 -1.66
C ASP A 517 11.93 -21.87 -2.36
N ASP A 518 11.53 -21.72 -3.62
CA ASP A 518 11.67 -20.52 -4.45
C ASP A 518 10.45 -19.57 -4.40
N LYS A 519 9.45 -19.84 -3.56
CA LYS A 519 8.16 -19.10 -3.52
C LYS A 519 7.70 -18.68 -2.11
N THR A 520 8.58 -18.66 -1.11
CA THR A 520 8.19 -18.33 0.27
C THR A 520 8.04 -16.83 0.53
N ASP A 521 8.67 -15.97 -0.27
CA ASP A 521 8.67 -14.51 -0.12
C ASP A 521 7.47 -13.83 -0.82
N VAL A 522 6.79 -14.52 -1.74
CA VAL A 522 5.89 -13.90 -2.73
C VAL A 522 4.39 -14.17 -2.51
N ALA A 523 3.56 -13.29 -3.06
CA ALA A 523 2.12 -13.52 -3.23
C ALA A 523 1.84 -14.32 -4.52
N ILE A 524 0.99 -15.35 -4.43
CA ILE A 524 0.68 -16.26 -5.52
C ILE A 524 -0.71 -15.96 -6.11
N PHE A 525 -0.74 -15.56 -7.38
CA PHE A 525 -1.94 -15.36 -8.17
C PHE A 525 -2.01 -16.46 -9.24
N GLU A 526 -2.59 -17.60 -8.88
CA GLU A 526 -2.78 -18.75 -9.77
C GLU A 526 -4.26 -19.19 -9.75
N PRO A 527 -4.96 -19.25 -10.91
CA PRO A 527 -4.49 -18.89 -12.26
C PRO A 527 -4.09 -17.42 -12.45
N ASN A 528 -3.05 -17.20 -13.28
CA ASN A 528 -2.61 -15.88 -13.73
C ASN A 528 -3.69 -15.24 -14.64
N PRO A 529 -4.27 -14.07 -14.29
CA PRO A 529 -5.29 -13.41 -15.11
C PRO A 529 -4.77 -12.89 -16.47
N PHE A 530 -3.44 -12.77 -16.64
CA PHE A 530 -2.80 -12.31 -17.87
C PHE A 530 -2.20 -13.46 -18.71
N TYR A 531 -2.54 -14.72 -18.39
CA TYR A 531 -2.03 -15.88 -19.11
C TYR A 531 -2.51 -15.92 -20.58
N GLU A 532 -1.56 -16.13 -21.48
CA GLU A 532 -1.71 -16.03 -22.95
C GLU A 532 -2.30 -14.68 -23.44
N SER A 533 -2.27 -13.61 -22.61
CA SER A 533 -2.69 -12.26 -22.99
C SER A 533 -1.81 -11.68 -24.10
N THR A 534 -2.43 -11.16 -25.16
CA THR A 534 -1.74 -10.54 -26.30
C THR A 534 -1.46 -9.04 -26.12
N TYR A 535 -1.83 -8.44 -24.99
CA TYR A 535 -1.62 -7.01 -24.72
C TYR A 535 -0.22 -6.69 -24.18
N GLY A 536 0.28 -7.53 -23.27
CA GLY A 536 1.58 -7.35 -22.61
C GLY A 536 2.76 -7.89 -23.41
N SER A 537 3.97 -7.46 -23.07
CA SER A 537 5.22 -7.84 -23.75
C SER A 537 6.15 -8.74 -22.95
N ILE A 538 5.92 -8.93 -21.64
CA ILE A 538 6.75 -9.83 -20.81
C ILE A 538 6.31 -11.29 -21.02
N GLU A 539 7.03 -11.98 -21.90
CA GLU A 539 6.81 -13.40 -22.21
C GLU A 539 6.87 -14.31 -20.96
N SER A 540 7.66 -13.99 -19.94
CA SER A 540 7.74 -14.80 -18.71
C SER A 540 6.54 -14.63 -17.77
N VAL A 541 5.68 -13.64 -17.99
CA VAL A 541 4.37 -13.52 -17.35
C VAL A 541 3.31 -14.15 -18.24
N GLY A 542 3.26 -13.76 -19.53
CA GLY A 542 2.24 -14.26 -20.46
C GLY A 542 2.24 -15.78 -20.65
N ASN A 543 3.40 -16.44 -20.62
CA ASN A 543 3.52 -17.90 -20.73
C ASN A 543 3.45 -18.64 -19.37
N ASN A 544 3.25 -17.93 -18.24
CA ASN A 544 3.29 -18.51 -16.90
C ASN A 544 1.88 -18.54 -16.27
N ARG A 545 1.46 -19.71 -15.78
CA ARG A 545 0.14 -19.88 -15.13
C ARG A 545 0.08 -19.33 -13.70
N THR A 546 1.23 -18.99 -13.10
CA THR A 546 1.32 -18.21 -11.86
C THR A 546 1.73 -16.77 -12.17
N LEU A 547 0.94 -15.78 -11.72
CA LEU A 547 1.42 -14.41 -11.52
C LEU A 547 2.00 -14.30 -10.11
N THR A 548 3.10 -13.58 -9.98
CA THR A 548 3.89 -13.51 -8.74
C THR A 548 4.12 -12.06 -8.38
N LEU A 549 3.53 -11.61 -7.28
CA LEU A 549 3.60 -10.22 -6.81
C LEU A 549 4.33 -10.14 -5.45
N VAL A 550 4.94 -8.99 -5.17
CA VAL A 550 5.65 -8.66 -3.93
C VAL A 550 5.34 -7.23 -3.43
N ASP A 551 5.93 -6.83 -2.31
CA ASP A 551 5.72 -5.51 -1.69
C ASP A 551 6.04 -4.37 -2.68
N GLY A 552 5.17 -3.35 -2.69
CA GLY A 552 5.26 -2.23 -3.63
C GLY A 552 6.54 -1.39 -3.49
N GLY A 553 7.22 -1.44 -2.34
CA GLY A 553 8.44 -0.69 -2.06
C GLY A 553 9.74 -1.39 -2.47
N GLU A 554 9.71 -2.69 -2.82
CA GLU A 554 10.93 -3.47 -3.08
C GLU A 554 11.71 -3.03 -4.33
N ASN A 555 11.09 -2.29 -5.26
CA ASN A 555 11.78 -1.65 -6.39
C ASN A 555 12.42 -0.29 -6.05
N GLY A 556 12.40 0.13 -4.77
CA GLY A 556 12.91 1.40 -4.27
C GLY A 556 11.93 2.58 -4.34
N GLN A 557 10.81 2.46 -5.06
CA GLN A 557 9.77 3.49 -5.18
C GLN A 557 8.77 3.41 -4.02
N ASN A 558 9.27 3.53 -2.78
CA ASN A 558 8.50 3.31 -1.55
C ASN A 558 7.30 4.27 -1.36
N VAL A 559 7.19 5.35 -2.13
CA VAL A 559 6.00 6.20 -2.28
C VAL A 559 5.28 5.84 -3.59
N PRO A 560 3.97 5.50 -3.57
CA PRO A 560 3.21 4.99 -4.72
C PRO A 560 2.88 6.07 -5.77
N PHE A 561 3.87 6.61 -6.47
CA PHE A 561 3.67 7.62 -7.51
C PHE A 561 3.01 7.07 -8.78
N TYR A 562 3.31 5.83 -9.17
CA TYR A 562 2.94 5.27 -10.49
C TYR A 562 1.45 5.39 -10.85
N PRO A 563 0.48 5.13 -9.96
CA PRO A 563 -0.94 5.35 -10.27
C PRO A 563 -1.28 6.81 -10.55
N LEU A 564 -0.62 7.76 -9.86
CA LEU A 564 -0.95 9.19 -9.90
C LEU A 564 -0.26 9.96 -11.04
N ILE A 565 0.65 9.32 -11.80
CA ILE A 565 1.39 9.92 -12.92
C ILE A 565 0.98 9.35 -14.30
N GLN A 566 -0.16 8.66 -14.34
CA GLN A 566 -0.79 8.18 -15.57
C GLN A 566 -1.51 9.33 -16.28
N LYS A 567 -1.34 9.44 -17.61
CA LYS A 567 -1.90 10.56 -18.39
C LYS A 567 -3.41 10.66 -18.21
N ASP A 568 -4.12 9.55 -18.36
CA ASP A 568 -5.58 9.52 -18.42
C ASP A 568 -6.26 9.89 -17.09
N ARG A 569 -5.49 9.99 -16.00
CA ARG A 569 -5.96 10.47 -14.69
C ARG A 569 -5.86 11.98 -14.52
N ASN A 570 -5.17 12.70 -15.42
CA ASN A 570 -5.11 14.17 -15.47
C ASN A 570 -4.69 14.86 -14.15
N VAL A 571 -3.86 14.21 -13.33
CA VAL A 571 -3.48 14.71 -11.99
C VAL A 571 -2.62 15.98 -12.09
N ASP A 572 -3.06 17.05 -11.41
CA ASP A 572 -2.38 18.35 -11.38
C ASP A 572 -1.34 18.44 -10.28
N VAL A 573 -1.68 17.90 -9.11
CA VAL A 573 -0.87 18.00 -7.89
C VAL A 573 -0.93 16.68 -7.12
N ILE A 574 0.24 16.24 -6.65
CA ILE A 574 0.39 15.07 -5.78
C ILE A 574 0.93 15.54 -4.44
N PHE A 575 0.25 15.21 -3.34
CA PHE A 575 0.82 15.31 -1.99
C PHE A 575 1.37 13.94 -1.58
N ALA A 576 2.67 13.87 -1.37
CA ALA A 576 3.41 12.64 -1.14
C ALA A 576 3.98 12.60 0.29
N PHE A 577 3.53 11.63 1.09
CA PHE A 577 3.88 11.46 2.50
C PHE A 577 4.88 10.31 2.65
N ASP A 578 6.15 10.69 2.73
CA ASP A 578 7.30 9.80 2.77
C ASP A 578 7.71 9.49 4.20
N ASN A 579 7.44 8.25 4.63
CA ASN A 579 7.74 7.71 5.94
C ASN A 579 8.77 6.56 5.84
N SER A 580 9.61 6.57 4.79
CA SER A 580 10.68 5.59 4.56
C SER A 580 11.74 5.59 5.68
N ALA A 581 12.51 4.50 5.77
CA ALA A 581 13.58 4.34 6.76
C ALA A 581 14.92 4.13 6.04
N ASP A 582 15.41 5.18 5.40
CA ASP A 582 16.53 5.12 4.46
C ASP A 582 17.88 5.52 5.10
N THR A 583 17.86 6.09 6.30
CA THR A 583 19.05 6.41 7.10
C THR A 583 19.25 5.44 8.26
N GLN A 584 20.42 5.48 8.91
CA GLN A 584 20.73 4.62 10.08
C GLN A 584 19.81 4.90 11.28
N GLU A 585 19.20 6.09 11.29
CA GLU A 585 18.23 6.58 12.25
C GLU A 585 16.78 6.36 11.80
N ASN A 586 16.52 5.57 10.75
CA ASN A 586 15.20 5.31 10.16
C ASN A 586 14.42 6.53 9.64
N TRP A 587 15.10 7.61 9.23
CA TRP A 587 14.45 8.74 8.53
C TRP A 587 14.49 8.56 7.00
N PRO A 588 13.59 9.22 6.24
CA PRO A 588 13.66 9.20 4.78
C PRO A 588 14.80 10.05 4.23
N ASN A 589 15.42 9.62 3.14
CA ASN A 589 16.51 10.34 2.47
C ASN A 589 16.18 10.80 1.04
N GLY A 590 14.94 10.56 0.59
CA GLY A 590 14.48 10.90 -0.76
C GLY A 590 14.75 9.84 -1.83
N THR A 591 15.23 8.64 -1.46
CA THR A 591 15.47 7.54 -2.42
C THR A 591 14.21 7.25 -3.25
N SER A 592 13.01 7.27 -2.65
CA SER A 592 11.78 6.99 -3.40
C SER A 592 11.55 7.90 -4.60
N PHE A 593 11.68 9.23 -4.47
CA PHE A 593 11.51 10.11 -5.62
C PHE A 593 12.66 10.01 -6.62
N VAL A 594 13.85 9.58 -6.17
CA VAL A 594 15.02 9.34 -7.05
C VAL A 594 14.82 8.09 -7.89
N GLU A 595 14.34 6.99 -7.32
CA GLU A 595 14.02 5.78 -8.08
C GLU A 595 12.80 5.98 -8.98
N THR A 596 11.77 6.75 -8.58
CA THR A 596 10.67 7.14 -9.48
C THR A 596 11.16 8.02 -10.62
N TYR A 597 12.04 8.99 -10.35
CA TYR A 597 12.65 9.82 -11.40
C TYR A 597 13.48 8.99 -12.39
N LYS A 598 14.21 7.97 -11.92
CA LYS A 598 14.93 7.03 -12.79
C LYS A 598 13.98 6.11 -13.56
N TRP A 599 12.92 5.61 -12.91
CA TRP A 599 11.97 4.65 -13.49
C TRP A 599 11.35 5.17 -14.78
N GLN A 600 11.00 6.47 -14.87
CA GLN A 600 10.43 7.07 -16.09
C GLN A 600 11.29 6.84 -17.36
N PHE A 601 12.58 6.54 -17.20
CA PHE A 601 13.54 6.32 -18.29
C PHE A 601 13.72 4.85 -18.70
N THR A 602 13.05 3.89 -18.04
CA THR A 602 13.01 2.47 -18.44
C THR A 602 11.94 2.24 -19.52
N ASP A 603 11.93 1.05 -20.15
CA ASP A 603 10.86 0.70 -21.10
C ASP A 603 9.47 0.57 -20.43
N GLN A 604 9.43 0.26 -19.12
CA GLN A 604 8.21 0.20 -18.31
C GLN A 604 7.78 1.59 -17.79
N GLY A 605 8.70 2.51 -17.47
CA GLY A 605 8.35 3.89 -17.10
C GLY A 605 8.12 4.82 -18.29
N LYS A 606 8.31 4.32 -19.53
CA LYS A 606 8.09 5.09 -20.75
C LYS A 606 6.61 5.36 -20.99
N GLY A 607 6.13 6.45 -20.39
CA GLY A 607 4.74 6.88 -20.41
C GLY A 607 4.29 7.53 -19.11
N THR A 608 5.16 7.59 -18.10
CA THR A 608 4.88 8.17 -16.78
C THR A 608 5.91 9.26 -16.43
N PRO A 609 5.86 10.44 -17.08
CA PRO A 609 6.83 11.51 -16.88
C PRO A 609 6.78 12.07 -15.45
N PHE A 610 7.95 12.25 -14.84
CA PHE A 610 8.10 12.67 -13.45
C PHE A 610 9.06 13.87 -13.33
N PRO A 611 8.69 14.94 -12.58
CA PRO A 611 9.43 16.20 -12.59
C PRO A 611 10.86 16.07 -12.08
N PHE A 612 11.71 17.04 -12.41
CA PHE A 612 13.10 17.07 -11.90
C PHE A 612 13.13 17.15 -10.37
N VAL A 613 13.97 16.30 -9.78
CA VAL A 613 14.23 16.14 -8.34
C VAL A 613 15.72 16.32 -8.03
N PRO A 614 16.14 16.53 -6.77
CA PRO A 614 17.56 16.43 -6.38
C PRO A 614 18.04 14.97 -6.42
N ASP A 615 19.35 14.74 -6.28
CA ASP A 615 19.87 13.44 -5.84
C ASP A 615 19.84 13.33 -4.29
N VAL A 616 19.85 12.10 -3.76
CA VAL A 616 19.83 11.81 -2.30
C VAL A 616 20.92 12.61 -1.56
N LYS A 617 22.11 12.70 -2.15
CA LYS A 617 23.23 13.47 -1.58
C LYS A 617 22.88 14.96 -1.47
N THR A 618 22.26 15.54 -2.47
CA THR A 618 21.85 16.95 -2.50
C THR A 618 20.64 17.20 -1.59
N TYR A 619 19.75 16.24 -1.44
CA TYR A 619 18.63 16.28 -0.50
C TYR A 619 19.12 16.40 0.94
N LEU A 620 19.96 15.46 1.38
CA LEU A 620 20.55 15.43 2.72
C LEU A 620 21.45 16.64 2.99
N ASN A 621 22.42 16.95 2.11
CA ASN A 621 23.40 18.04 2.34
C ASN A 621 22.79 19.45 2.33
N LYS A 622 21.50 19.61 2.01
CA LYS A 622 20.78 20.90 2.03
C LYS A 622 19.61 20.93 3.00
N GLY A 623 19.39 19.89 3.81
CA GLY A 623 18.26 19.83 4.75
C GLY A 623 16.89 19.84 4.07
N LEU A 624 16.78 19.32 2.83
CA LEU A 624 15.56 19.50 2.03
C LEU A 624 14.34 18.72 2.57
N GLY A 625 14.55 17.76 3.47
CA GLY A 625 13.50 17.04 4.20
C GLY A 625 13.11 17.63 5.55
N GLU A 626 13.70 18.77 5.98
CA GLU A 626 13.32 19.46 7.24
C GLU A 626 11.93 20.14 7.16
N LYS A 627 11.35 20.21 5.95
CA LYS A 627 10.07 20.84 5.61
C LYS A 627 9.56 20.27 4.28
N PRO A 628 8.32 20.56 3.86
CA PRO A 628 7.85 20.25 2.52
C PRO A 628 8.74 20.83 1.40
N ILE A 629 8.79 20.15 0.26
CA ILE A 629 9.49 20.60 -0.96
C ILE A 629 8.64 20.32 -2.20
N PHE A 630 8.58 21.28 -3.13
CA PHE A 630 7.75 21.18 -4.33
C PHE A 630 8.62 20.86 -5.56
N PHE A 631 8.29 19.81 -6.30
CA PHE A 631 8.92 19.46 -7.59
C PHE A 631 8.02 19.87 -8.76
N GLY A 632 8.62 20.29 -9.88
CA GLY A 632 7.88 20.58 -11.12
C GLY A 632 7.11 21.92 -11.15
N CYS A 633 7.36 22.85 -10.22
CA CYS A 633 6.60 24.10 -10.05
C CYS A 633 6.47 25.02 -11.29
N ASN A 634 7.30 24.85 -12.32
CA ASN A 634 7.21 25.58 -13.58
C ASN A 634 7.10 24.58 -14.72
N ALA A 635 5.90 24.41 -15.28
CA ALA A 635 5.65 23.48 -16.39
C ALA A 635 6.68 23.68 -17.53
N SER A 636 6.91 24.91 -18.00
CA SER A 636 7.82 25.19 -19.12
C SER A 636 9.27 24.67 -18.96
N SER A 637 9.73 24.40 -17.72
CA SER A 637 11.03 23.79 -17.47
C SER A 637 11.10 22.30 -17.82
N LEU A 638 9.95 21.62 -17.91
CA LEU A 638 9.79 20.17 -18.07
C LEU A 638 9.73 19.73 -19.55
N SER A 639 9.72 20.67 -20.50
CA SER A 639 9.77 20.41 -21.96
C SER A 639 10.77 19.32 -22.40
N PRO A 640 11.98 19.18 -21.80
CA PRO A 640 12.91 18.09 -22.14
C PRO A 640 12.38 16.69 -21.84
N LEU A 641 11.55 16.52 -20.80
CA LEU A 641 10.95 15.25 -20.42
C LEU A 641 9.87 14.84 -21.43
N ILE A 642 8.92 15.74 -21.73
CA ILE A 642 7.89 15.54 -22.77
C ILE A 642 8.52 15.10 -24.09
N LYS A 643 9.56 15.81 -24.52
CA LYS A 643 10.33 15.48 -25.73
C LYS A 643 11.01 14.12 -25.70
N TRP A 644 11.42 13.63 -24.52
CA TRP A 644 12.04 12.30 -24.38
C TRP A 644 11.01 11.17 -24.42
N HIS A 645 9.87 11.32 -23.71
CA HIS A 645 8.82 10.30 -23.69
C HIS A 645 8.22 10.07 -25.10
N GLY A 646 8.07 11.14 -25.88
CA GLY A 646 7.83 11.05 -27.33
C GLY A 646 6.44 11.51 -27.77
N VAL A 647 5.92 10.88 -28.82
CA VAL A 647 4.85 11.43 -29.68
C VAL A 647 3.43 11.19 -29.15
N ASP A 648 3.26 11.09 -27.84
CA ASP A 648 1.95 11.23 -27.20
C ASP A 648 1.53 12.70 -27.26
N GLU A 649 0.24 12.99 -27.32
CA GLU A 649 -0.30 14.35 -27.25
C GLU A 649 -0.23 14.91 -25.81
N ARG A 650 0.97 14.99 -25.23
CA ARG A 650 1.24 15.47 -23.87
C ARG A 650 1.86 16.86 -23.86
N ASN A 651 1.42 17.69 -22.92
CA ASN A 651 2.00 19.00 -22.65
C ASN A 651 2.78 18.99 -21.33
N GLU A 652 3.60 20.00 -21.07
CA GLU A 652 4.35 20.12 -19.82
C GLU A 652 3.46 20.27 -18.57
N THR A 653 2.20 20.65 -18.78
CA THR A 653 1.16 20.75 -17.75
C THR A 653 0.63 19.40 -17.27
N ASP A 654 0.86 18.34 -18.05
CA ASP A 654 0.35 17.00 -17.81
C ASP A 654 1.29 16.20 -16.87
N ILE A 655 2.41 16.83 -16.46
CA ILE A 655 3.31 16.34 -15.42
C ILE A 655 2.88 17.00 -14.11
N PRO A 656 2.43 16.27 -13.07
CA PRO A 656 1.95 16.87 -11.84
C PRO A 656 3.03 17.70 -11.11
N LEU A 657 2.57 18.69 -10.36
CA LEU A 657 3.38 19.34 -9.31
C LEU A 657 3.40 18.39 -8.10
N VAL A 658 4.57 17.97 -7.64
CA VAL A 658 4.67 17.07 -6.47
C VAL A 658 5.01 17.90 -5.23
N VAL A 659 4.09 17.97 -4.28
CA VAL A 659 4.33 18.44 -2.92
C VAL A 659 4.83 17.25 -2.09
N TYR A 660 6.15 17.17 -1.92
CA TYR A 660 6.80 16.10 -1.18
C TYR A 660 6.98 16.48 0.29
N VAL A 661 6.61 15.56 1.18
CA VAL A 661 6.67 15.74 2.64
C VAL A 661 7.36 14.51 3.23
N SER A 662 8.64 14.63 3.59
CA SER A 662 9.32 13.60 4.39
C SER A 662 8.94 13.72 5.86
N SER A 663 8.69 12.58 6.49
CA SER A 663 8.61 12.43 7.94
C SER A 663 9.93 12.86 8.58
N ASN A 664 9.83 13.69 9.62
CA ASN A 664 10.94 14.20 10.40
C ASN A 664 10.45 14.46 11.85
N HIS A 665 11.34 14.85 12.76
CA HIS A 665 10.98 15.07 14.15
C HIS A 665 10.34 16.44 14.40
N GLN A 666 9.13 16.44 14.95
CA GLN A 666 8.38 17.61 15.40
C GLN A 666 8.26 17.63 16.94
N SER A 667 7.19 17.07 17.52
CA SER A 667 7.07 16.85 18.98
C SER A 667 7.41 15.43 19.46
N TYR A 668 7.42 14.45 18.56
CA TYR A 668 7.57 13.04 18.93
C TYR A 668 8.43 12.26 17.92
N LEU A 669 9.37 11.45 18.43
CA LEU A 669 10.30 10.67 17.61
C LEU A 669 9.63 9.42 17.02
N SER A 670 9.12 9.58 15.80
CA SER A 670 8.37 8.58 15.02
C SER A 670 9.26 7.57 14.27
N ASN A 671 10.59 7.69 14.34
CA ASN A 671 11.56 6.93 13.55
C ASN A 671 11.83 5.49 14.04
N PHE A 672 10.76 4.76 14.30
CA PHE A 672 10.81 3.34 14.67
C PHE A 672 11.27 2.44 13.51
N SER A 673 11.81 1.27 13.84
CA SER A 673 12.08 0.21 12.85
C SER A 673 10.82 -0.20 12.09
N THR A 674 10.95 -0.44 10.78
CA THR A 674 9.88 -0.98 9.93
C THR A 674 9.33 -2.32 10.44
N PHE A 675 10.15 -3.10 11.15
CA PHE A 675 9.78 -4.38 11.76
C PHE A 675 9.40 -4.28 13.26
N LYS A 676 9.12 -3.08 13.80
CA LYS A 676 8.46 -2.96 15.12
C LYS A 676 7.00 -3.42 14.98
N LEU A 677 6.62 -4.50 15.66
CA LEU A 677 5.33 -5.18 15.44
C LEU A 677 4.27 -4.90 16.52
N SER A 678 4.60 -4.11 17.54
CA SER A 678 3.68 -3.59 18.56
C SER A 678 4.11 -2.20 19.02
N TYR A 679 3.14 -1.37 19.39
CA TYR A 679 3.25 0.03 19.79
C TYR A 679 2.37 0.25 21.01
N ASP A 680 2.92 0.72 22.13
CA ASP A 680 2.07 1.17 23.24
C ASP A 680 1.21 2.38 22.82
N ASN A 681 0.15 2.72 23.55
CA ASN A 681 -0.73 3.82 23.17
C ASN A 681 0.01 5.19 23.06
N ALA A 682 1.07 5.44 23.84
CA ALA A 682 1.85 6.67 23.73
C ALA A 682 2.76 6.68 22.49
N GLU A 683 3.39 5.55 22.15
CA GLU A 683 4.10 5.37 20.87
C GLU A 683 3.15 5.52 19.69
N LYS A 684 1.96 4.91 19.75
CA LYS A 684 0.92 4.98 18.73
C LYS A 684 0.51 6.43 18.49
N PHE A 685 -0.09 7.08 19.49
CA PHE A 685 -0.62 8.44 19.34
C PHE A 685 0.47 9.51 19.18
N GLY A 686 1.69 9.29 19.68
CA GLY A 686 2.85 10.15 19.42
C GLY A 686 3.30 10.10 17.95
N THR A 687 3.38 8.91 17.36
CA THR A 687 3.71 8.71 15.93
C THR A 687 2.71 9.41 15.00
N ILE A 688 1.44 9.39 15.40
CA ILE A 688 0.32 10.09 14.75
C ILE A 688 0.44 11.60 14.90
N GLN A 689 0.65 12.11 16.13
CA GLN A 689 0.84 13.53 16.41
C GLN A 689 1.98 14.11 15.56
N ASN A 690 3.12 13.41 15.49
CA ASN A 690 4.24 13.85 14.67
C ASN A 690 3.85 13.91 13.17
N GLY A 691 3.15 12.90 12.65
CA GLY A 691 2.66 12.91 11.27
C GLY A 691 1.71 14.07 10.95
N TYR A 692 0.90 14.48 11.92
CA TYR A 692 0.02 15.66 11.84
C TYR A 692 0.84 16.97 11.81
N GLU A 693 1.78 17.12 12.74
CA GLU A 693 2.64 18.31 12.86
C GLU A 693 3.56 18.49 11.64
N VAL A 694 4.07 17.39 11.06
CA VAL A 694 4.87 17.39 9.82
C VAL A 694 4.07 17.98 8.66
N VAL A 695 2.79 17.62 8.51
CA VAL A 695 1.93 18.09 7.41
C VAL A 695 1.34 19.48 7.67
N THR A 696 1.10 19.84 8.93
CA THR A 696 0.54 21.15 9.30
C THR A 696 1.60 22.24 9.52
N SER A 697 2.90 21.93 9.40
CA SER A 697 3.99 22.83 9.80
C SER A 697 3.86 23.30 11.26
N LYS A 698 3.73 22.31 12.17
CA LYS A 698 3.34 22.44 13.58
C LYS A 698 2.09 23.30 13.77
N ASN A 699 0.93 22.78 13.37
CA ASN A 699 -0.36 23.42 13.61
C ASN A 699 -0.41 24.87 13.04
N LEU A 700 0.19 25.06 11.85
CA LEU A 700 0.40 26.34 11.17
C LEU A 700 1.25 27.39 11.93
N THR A 701 2.00 26.99 12.98
CA THR A 701 2.79 27.91 13.80
C THR A 701 4.22 28.17 13.29
N ASP A 702 4.87 27.19 12.65
CA ASP A 702 6.19 27.38 12.02
C ASP A 702 6.08 28.11 10.66
N ASP A 703 4.91 28.01 9.99
CA ASP A 703 4.59 28.81 8.81
C ASP A 703 3.09 29.11 8.68
N THR A 704 2.70 30.32 9.06
CA THR A 704 1.32 30.80 8.95
C THR A 704 0.85 30.99 7.50
N GLU A 705 1.76 31.00 6.53
CA GLU A 705 1.41 31.08 5.10
C GLU A 705 1.33 29.70 4.43
N TRP A 706 1.49 28.60 5.19
CA TRP A 706 1.56 27.25 4.63
C TRP A 706 0.29 26.85 3.86
N ALA A 707 -0.90 27.09 4.41
CA ALA A 707 -2.16 26.79 3.74
C ALA A 707 -2.33 27.59 2.43
N THR A 708 -1.92 28.86 2.42
CA THR A 708 -1.85 29.70 1.21
C THR A 708 -0.89 29.10 0.18
N CYS A 709 0.28 28.61 0.61
CA CYS A 709 1.25 27.95 -0.27
C CYS A 709 0.77 26.60 -0.81
N VAL A 710 -0.05 25.86 -0.06
CA VAL A 710 -0.76 24.66 -0.52
C VAL A 710 -1.80 25.02 -1.57
N GLY A 711 -2.62 26.05 -1.36
CA GLY A 711 -3.57 26.56 -2.36
C GLY A 711 -2.89 26.97 -3.67
N CYS A 712 -1.79 27.72 -3.57
CA CYS A 712 -0.93 28.09 -4.70
C CYS A 712 -0.38 26.87 -5.46
N ALA A 713 -0.01 25.79 -4.77
CA ALA A 713 0.45 24.56 -5.42
C ALA A 713 -0.67 23.86 -6.20
N ILE A 714 -1.88 23.82 -5.63
CA ILE A 714 -3.06 23.18 -6.25
C ILE A 714 -3.48 23.88 -7.54
N ILE A 715 -3.62 25.21 -7.53
CA ILE A 715 -4.07 25.96 -8.72
C ILE A 715 -3.02 26.06 -9.82
N ARG A 716 -1.75 25.69 -9.54
CA ARG A 716 -0.61 26.04 -10.39
C ARG A 716 -0.73 25.51 -11.83
N ARG A 717 -1.20 24.27 -12.00
CA ARG A 717 -1.31 23.66 -13.34
C ARG A 717 -2.44 24.27 -14.18
N GLN A 718 -3.53 24.70 -13.55
CA GLN A 718 -4.57 25.44 -14.27
C GLN A 718 -4.08 26.84 -14.66
N GLN A 719 -3.32 27.53 -13.80
CA GLN A 719 -2.65 28.79 -14.17
C GLN A 719 -1.66 28.60 -15.34
N ASP A 720 -0.83 27.55 -15.30
CA ASP A 720 0.09 27.22 -16.40
C ASP A 720 -0.68 26.96 -17.72
N ARG A 721 -1.81 26.24 -17.70
CA ARG A 721 -2.67 25.99 -18.87
C ARG A 721 -3.34 27.27 -19.41
N LEU A 722 -3.76 28.18 -18.54
CA LEU A 722 -4.37 29.47 -18.92
C LEU A 722 -3.33 30.51 -19.38
N GLY A 723 -2.03 30.25 -19.22
CA GLY A 723 -0.98 31.23 -19.46
C GLY A 723 -0.93 32.36 -18.42
N GLU A 724 -1.57 32.16 -17.27
CA GLU A 724 -1.62 33.10 -16.17
C GLU A 724 -0.29 33.15 -15.40
N LYS A 725 -0.11 34.22 -14.63
CA LYS A 725 1.02 34.36 -13.72
C LYS A 725 0.55 34.14 -12.29
N PRO A 726 1.35 33.48 -11.44
CA PRO A 726 1.07 33.41 -10.00
C PRO A 726 0.90 34.79 -9.38
N SER A 727 0.05 34.90 -8.36
CA SER A 727 -0.05 36.08 -7.50
C SER A 727 1.27 36.28 -6.72
N GLN A 728 1.48 37.48 -6.16
CA GLN A 728 2.72 37.79 -5.45
C GLN A 728 2.94 36.91 -4.20
N GLU A 729 1.87 36.45 -3.55
CA GLU A 729 1.92 35.41 -2.51
C GLU A 729 2.39 34.06 -3.06
N CYS A 730 1.84 33.60 -4.19
CA CYS A 730 2.27 32.35 -4.80
C CYS A 730 3.72 32.42 -5.31
N GLU A 731 4.20 33.57 -5.81
CA GLU A 731 5.64 33.77 -6.09
C GLU A 731 6.51 33.63 -4.83
N ARG A 732 6.05 34.13 -3.67
CA ARG A 732 6.76 33.95 -2.38
C ARG A 732 6.75 32.48 -1.94
N CYS A 733 5.62 31.80 -2.05
CA CYS A 733 5.47 30.38 -1.76
C CYS A 733 6.38 29.51 -2.64
N PHE A 734 6.36 29.71 -3.96
CA PHE A 734 7.23 28.96 -4.87
C PHE A 734 8.71 29.26 -4.61
N LYS A 735 9.08 30.49 -4.25
CA LYS A 735 10.45 30.83 -3.82
C LYS A 735 10.85 30.15 -2.50
N ARG A 736 9.91 29.85 -1.61
CA ARG A 736 10.14 29.19 -0.30
C ARG A 736 10.21 27.67 -0.43
N TYR A 737 9.42 27.07 -1.31
CA TYR A 737 9.16 25.63 -1.34
C TYR A 737 9.66 24.91 -2.61
N CYS A 738 9.82 25.56 -3.75
CA CYS A 738 10.18 24.86 -4.99
C CYS A 738 11.65 24.47 -5.07
N TRP A 739 11.88 23.21 -5.42
CA TRP A 739 13.14 22.77 -6.00
C TRP A 739 13.34 23.49 -7.35
N THR A 740 14.51 24.13 -7.49
CA THR A 740 14.90 24.90 -8.68
C THR A 740 15.97 24.17 -9.50
N GLY A 741 16.18 22.88 -9.25
CA GLY A 741 17.15 22.07 -9.99
C GLY A 741 16.67 21.70 -11.39
N THR A 742 17.57 21.83 -12.36
CA THR A 742 17.38 21.37 -13.73
C THR A 742 17.90 19.92 -13.90
N LEU A 743 17.80 19.38 -15.12
CA LEU A 743 18.43 18.13 -15.55
C LEU A 743 19.93 17.99 -15.16
N ASP A 744 20.67 19.09 -15.01
CA ASP A 744 22.07 19.08 -14.56
C ASP A 744 22.22 18.76 -13.07
N LEU A 745 21.19 19.04 -12.26
CA LEU A 745 21.14 18.80 -10.81
C LEU A 745 20.24 17.61 -10.43
N ALA A 746 19.61 16.97 -11.42
CA ALA A 746 18.87 15.72 -11.28
C ALA A 746 19.80 14.49 -11.23
N PRO A 747 19.34 13.36 -10.65
CA PRO A 747 20.02 12.06 -10.70
C PRO A 747 20.47 11.71 -12.13
N LYS A 748 21.68 11.17 -12.27
CA LYS A 748 22.21 10.82 -13.60
C LYS A 748 21.63 9.52 -14.10
N VAL A 749 21.15 9.57 -15.33
CA VAL A 749 20.53 8.49 -16.10
C VAL A 749 21.20 8.43 -17.47
N ASP A 750 21.53 7.23 -17.95
CA ASP A 750 22.25 7.03 -19.21
C ASP A 750 21.25 6.91 -20.37
N VAL A 751 20.70 8.05 -20.81
CA VAL A 751 19.68 8.11 -21.87
C VAL A 751 20.06 9.07 -22.98
N ASP A 752 20.14 8.50 -24.18
CA ASP A 752 20.35 9.23 -25.43
C ASP A 752 19.22 10.26 -25.67
N GLY A 753 19.56 11.40 -26.25
CA GLY A 753 18.61 12.43 -26.67
C GLY A 753 18.02 13.34 -25.57
N LEU A 754 18.08 12.95 -24.29
CA LEU A 754 17.71 13.83 -23.16
C LEU A 754 18.75 14.95 -23.01
N TYR A 755 20.04 14.60 -23.03
CA TYR A 755 21.17 15.53 -22.98
C TYR A 755 21.58 16.00 -24.39
N THR A 756 20.80 16.90 -25.03
CA THR A 756 21.16 17.41 -26.37
C THR A 756 22.36 18.37 -26.35
N ASN A 757 23.56 17.80 -26.44
CA ASN A 757 24.82 18.39 -26.93
C ASN A 757 25.00 19.92 -26.74
N SER A 758 25.50 20.30 -25.56
CA SER A 758 26.33 21.51 -25.42
C SER A 758 27.66 21.32 -26.17
N SER A 759 27.59 21.41 -27.50
CA SER A 759 28.66 21.07 -28.44
C SER A 759 29.73 22.17 -28.52
N THR A 760 30.37 22.46 -27.38
CA THR A 760 31.66 23.14 -27.38
C THR A 760 32.76 22.14 -27.72
N ASN A 761 33.45 22.37 -28.86
CA ASN A 761 34.48 21.46 -29.35
C ASN A 761 35.66 21.35 -28.37
N HIS A 762 35.84 20.19 -27.76
CA HIS A 762 37.08 19.79 -27.12
C HIS A 762 37.56 18.45 -27.69
N ASN A 763 38.52 18.54 -28.61
CA ASN A 763 39.22 17.40 -29.21
C ASN A 763 40.16 16.74 -28.18
N ASN A 764 39.62 15.95 -27.26
CA ASN A 764 40.41 15.12 -26.36
C ASN A 764 40.84 13.80 -27.03
N ASN A 765 41.70 13.92 -28.04
CA ASN A 765 42.60 12.81 -28.42
C ASN A 765 43.65 12.64 -27.31
N ASN A 766 43.36 11.81 -26.32
CA ASN A 766 44.37 11.26 -25.42
C ASN A 766 43.94 9.89 -24.88
N SER A 767 44.34 8.83 -25.56
CA SER A 767 44.29 7.48 -25.02
C SER A 767 45.47 7.28 -24.06
N SER A 768 45.21 7.20 -22.75
CA SER A 768 46.22 6.83 -21.76
C SER A 768 45.64 5.89 -20.71
N SER A 769 45.90 4.60 -20.88
CA SER A 769 45.69 3.56 -19.88
C SER A 769 46.60 3.74 -18.66
N ILE A 770 46.06 3.58 -17.44
CA ILE A 770 46.74 3.17 -16.20
C ILE A 770 45.60 2.80 -15.23
N LEU A 771 45.36 1.51 -14.97
CA LEU A 771 46.02 0.63 -13.99
C LEU A 771 45.58 0.88 -12.54
N HIS A 772 45.03 -0.15 -11.90
CA HIS A 772 44.90 -0.22 -10.44
C HIS A 772 46.25 0.01 -9.75
N ASN A 773 46.22 0.60 -8.56
CA ASN A 773 46.93 0.01 -7.42
C ASN A 773 46.32 0.44 -6.08
N ASN A 774 46.41 -0.47 -5.11
CA ASN A 774 46.10 -0.23 -3.71
C ASN A 774 47.32 0.36 -2.95
N ALA A 775 47.10 0.57 -1.65
CA ALA A 775 48.09 0.59 -0.58
C ALA A 775 48.73 1.93 -0.18
N THR A 776 48.23 2.43 0.96
CA THR A 776 48.97 2.74 2.22
C THR A 776 50.17 3.69 2.23
N SER A 777 50.22 4.48 3.30
CA SER A 777 51.26 5.45 3.64
C SER A 777 52.67 4.86 3.86
N THR A 778 53.70 5.61 3.45
CA THR A 778 54.83 5.97 4.35
C THR A 778 55.65 7.16 3.82
N ILE A 779 56.58 7.64 4.64
CA ILE A 779 57.29 8.93 4.51
C ILE A 779 58.70 8.73 3.92
N SER A 780 59.15 9.57 2.96
CA SER A 780 60.41 10.34 3.06
C SER A 780 60.85 11.14 1.82
N HIS A 781 61.11 12.43 2.05
CA HIS A 781 62.17 13.31 1.54
C HIS A 781 62.79 13.22 0.11
N ASN A 782 62.85 14.43 -0.48
CA ASN A 782 64.02 15.08 -1.12
C ASN A 782 64.30 14.98 -2.64
N SER A 783 64.00 16.11 -3.31
CA SER A 783 65.01 17.01 -3.95
C SER A 783 65.12 17.13 -5.49
N THR A 784 64.59 18.27 -5.95
CA THR A 784 65.23 19.25 -6.87
C THR A 784 65.46 18.98 -8.38
N SER A 785 64.84 19.86 -9.19
CA SER A 785 65.45 20.65 -10.30
C SER A 785 65.78 19.96 -11.65
N THR A 786 65.75 20.62 -12.83
CA THR A 786 65.15 21.89 -13.34
C THR A 786 65.22 21.91 -14.89
N SER A 787 64.53 22.87 -15.56
CA SER A 787 64.86 23.41 -16.90
C SER A 787 64.60 22.54 -18.17
N THR A 788 64.44 23.08 -19.39
CA THR A 788 63.80 24.34 -19.89
C THR A 788 63.54 24.28 -21.43
N ARG A 789 62.55 25.07 -21.91
CA ARG A 789 62.48 25.84 -23.19
C ARG A 789 62.26 25.21 -24.61
N HIS A 790 61.32 25.86 -25.33
CA HIS A 790 61.26 26.24 -26.78
C HIS A 790 61.08 25.14 -27.86
N SER A 791 60.00 25.11 -28.67
CA SER A 791 59.61 25.99 -29.82
C SER A 791 60.56 25.91 -31.04
N PRO A 792 60.10 25.95 -32.33
CA PRO A 792 58.95 26.73 -32.84
C PRO A 792 58.04 26.04 -33.93
N THR A 793 57.40 26.86 -34.79
CA THR A 793 56.19 26.65 -35.64
C THR A 793 56.44 26.32 -37.14
N VAL A 794 55.34 26.04 -37.89
CA VAL A 794 55.01 26.38 -39.33
C VAL A 794 54.33 25.19 -40.07
N ALA A 795 53.41 25.30 -41.05
CA ALA A 795 52.21 26.16 -41.30
C ALA A 795 51.42 25.64 -42.55
N ALA A 796 50.13 26.02 -42.71
CA ALA A 796 49.23 25.83 -43.89
C ALA A 796 48.85 24.37 -44.29
N GLY A 797 47.73 24.09 -44.99
CA GLY A 797 46.56 24.94 -45.34
C GLY A 797 45.60 24.31 -46.39
N SER A 798 44.40 24.92 -46.56
CA SER A 798 43.49 24.85 -47.74
C SER A 798 42.47 23.68 -47.92
N PHE A 799 41.27 23.87 -47.36
CA PHE A 799 39.92 23.86 -47.99
C PHE A 799 39.56 22.96 -49.21
N SER A 800 38.43 22.22 -49.08
CA SER A 800 37.22 22.19 -49.96
C SER A 800 36.51 20.81 -49.91
N GLN A 801 35.19 20.57 -50.03
CA GLN A 801 33.88 21.19 -49.73
C GLN A 801 32.82 20.34 -50.47
N SER A 802 31.65 20.04 -49.87
CA SER A 802 30.41 19.53 -50.55
C SER A 802 30.41 18.06 -51.07
N THR A 803 29.29 17.31 -51.19
CA THR A 803 27.85 17.55 -50.87
C THR A 803 27.10 16.23 -50.51
N ARG A 804 25.89 16.34 -49.93
CA ARG A 804 24.89 15.26 -49.68
C ARG A 804 24.36 14.59 -50.96
N ALA A 805 23.92 13.32 -50.85
CA ALA A 805 22.51 12.90 -51.06
C ALA A 805 22.27 11.42 -50.65
N SER A 806 21.02 11.05 -50.33
CA SER A 806 20.60 9.71 -49.87
C SER A 806 19.80 8.95 -50.92
N GLN A 807 19.75 7.60 -50.87
CA GLN A 807 18.50 6.86 -51.09
C GLN A 807 18.48 5.41 -50.57
N THR A 808 17.26 4.87 -50.49
CA THR A 808 16.79 3.67 -49.79
C THR A 808 16.99 2.35 -50.54
N THR A 809 17.04 1.22 -49.82
CA THR A 809 16.29 -0.03 -50.16
C THR A 809 16.29 -1.05 -49.02
N ARG A 810 15.25 -1.90 -48.96
CA ARG A 810 15.16 -3.09 -48.08
C ARG A 810 15.72 -4.32 -48.80
N PHE A 811 16.26 -5.31 -48.07
CA PHE A 811 16.17 -6.73 -48.43
C PHE A 811 16.30 -7.64 -47.19
N TYR A 812 15.47 -8.69 -47.12
CA TYR A 812 15.73 -9.89 -46.31
C TYR A 812 16.76 -10.78 -47.03
N PRO A 813 17.45 -11.66 -46.30
CA PRO A 813 17.14 -13.08 -46.51
C PRO A 813 17.11 -13.91 -45.22
N SER A 814 16.29 -14.96 -45.25
CA SER A 814 16.39 -16.10 -44.33
C SER A 814 17.24 -17.21 -44.93
N THR A 815 17.95 -18.00 -44.10
CA THR A 815 18.48 -19.31 -44.51
C THR A 815 18.73 -20.18 -43.29
N SER A 816 18.32 -21.44 -43.34
CA SER A 816 18.60 -22.45 -42.32
C SER A 816 19.64 -23.44 -42.84
N ILE A 817 20.54 -23.88 -41.96
CA ILE A 817 21.48 -24.99 -42.23
C ILE A 817 21.41 -25.95 -41.03
N THR A 818 21.40 -27.25 -41.33
CA THR A 818 21.29 -28.34 -40.35
C THR A 818 22.57 -29.17 -40.29
N SER A 819 22.65 -30.05 -39.27
CA SER A 819 23.63 -31.15 -39.12
C SER A 819 25.02 -30.77 -38.54
N LYS A 820 25.77 -31.66 -37.86
CA LYS A 820 25.43 -32.86 -37.06
C LYS A 820 26.65 -33.33 -36.22
N LEU A 821 26.36 -33.92 -35.05
CA LEU A 821 27.12 -34.98 -34.34
C LEU A 821 28.47 -34.73 -33.59
N SER A 822 28.48 -35.32 -32.38
CA SER A 822 29.53 -36.14 -31.74
C SER A 822 30.82 -35.56 -31.14
N ILE A 823 30.79 -35.37 -29.81
CA ILE A 823 31.52 -36.19 -28.80
C ILE A 823 33.00 -36.54 -29.07
N ILE A 824 33.88 -36.13 -28.15
CA ILE A 824 34.83 -37.03 -27.45
C ILE A 824 35.35 -36.38 -26.14
N SER A 825 35.55 -37.21 -25.11
CA SER A 825 36.06 -36.81 -23.78
C SER A 825 37.58 -36.63 -23.75
N LYS A 826 38.08 -35.81 -22.82
CA LYS A 826 39.42 -35.99 -22.24
C LYS A 826 39.55 -35.46 -20.81
N THR A 827 39.66 -36.38 -19.85
CA THR A 827 40.07 -36.11 -18.47
C THR A 827 41.59 -36.14 -18.36
N THR A 828 42.22 -35.22 -17.62
CA THR A 828 43.53 -35.47 -17.00
C THR A 828 43.67 -34.63 -15.72
N THR A 829 44.12 -35.27 -14.65
CA THR A 829 44.40 -34.65 -13.34
C THR A 829 45.83 -34.09 -13.27
N ASN A 830 46.08 -33.20 -12.30
CA ASN A 830 47.40 -33.11 -11.69
C ASN A 830 47.28 -32.66 -10.22
N THR A 831 48.29 -32.97 -9.41
CA THR A 831 48.28 -32.83 -7.94
C THR A 831 49.68 -32.47 -7.44
N LEU A 832 49.84 -32.33 -6.11
CA LEU A 832 51.10 -32.15 -5.35
C LEU A 832 51.66 -30.71 -5.25
N PHE A 833 52.16 -30.23 -4.09
CA PHE A 833 51.93 -30.62 -2.67
C PHE A 833 52.55 -29.55 -1.71
N ASN A 834 52.22 -29.62 -0.40
CA ASN A 834 52.80 -28.88 0.75
C ASN A 834 52.49 -27.36 0.89
N GLY A 835 52.24 -26.84 2.10
CA GLY A 835 52.05 -27.53 3.39
C GLY A 835 52.07 -26.64 4.64
N VAL A 836 51.90 -27.27 5.81
CA VAL A 836 51.96 -26.75 7.21
C VAL A 836 50.65 -26.15 7.80
N GLN A 837 50.01 -26.99 8.63
CA GLN A 837 49.36 -26.78 9.95
C GLN A 837 48.91 -25.36 10.40
N GLY A 838 47.77 -25.16 11.07
CA GLY A 838 46.68 -26.11 11.41
C GLY A 838 46.06 -25.88 12.80
N PHE A 839 44.72 -25.84 12.87
CA PHE A 839 43.93 -25.91 14.11
C PHE A 839 42.59 -26.62 13.82
N THR A 840 42.07 -27.40 14.78
CA THR A 840 40.82 -28.17 14.63
C THR A 840 39.90 -27.96 15.83
N VAL A 841 38.63 -27.63 15.59
CA VAL A 841 37.58 -27.51 16.60
C VAL A 841 36.75 -28.82 16.63
N PRO A 842 36.38 -29.37 17.81
CA PRO A 842 35.90 -30.75 17.93
C PRO A 842 34.38 -30.93 17.71
N SER A 843 33.99 -32.19 17.48
CA SER A 843 32.62 -32.63 17.24
C SER A 843 31.73 -32.60 18.49
N VAL A 844 30.51 -32.06 18.38
CA VAL A 844 29.48 -32.09 19.44
C VAL A 844 28.27 -33.00 19.09
N VAL A 845 28.10 -33.35 17.81
CA VAL A 845 26.94 -34.10 17.27
C VAL A 845 26.82 -35.56 17.77
N ALA A 846 27.80 -36.07 18.53
CA ALA A 846 27.90 -37.48 18.91
C ALA A 846 27.34 -37.84 20.31
N ILE A 847 26.87 -36.87 21.12
CA ILE A 847 26.50 -37.13 22.54
C ILE A 847 24.97 -37.12 22.77
N CYS A 848 24.20 -36.27 22.09
CA CYS A 848 22.76 -36.14 22.36
C CYS A 848 21.94 -37.39 21.99
N PHE A 849 22.42 -38.23 21.07
CA PHE A 849 21.64 -39.37 20.55
C PHE A 849 21.58 -40.59 21.49
N ASN A 850 22.40 -40.64 22.56
CA ASN A 850 22.43 -41.75 23.52
C ASN A 850 21.78 -41.44 24.88
N PHE A 851 21.28 -40.21 25.10
CA PHE A 851 20.62 -39.86 26.37
C PHE A 851 19.09 -40.07 26.34
N LEU A 852 18.46 -40.00 25.16
CA LEU A 852 17.01 -40.17 25.01
C LEU A 852 16.52 -41.63 25.13
N LEU A 853 17.40 -42.61 24.91
CA LEU A 853 17.07 -44.05 24.92
C LEU A 853 17.09 -44.70 26.32
N SER A 854 17.44 -43.94 27.36
CA SER A 854 17.49 -44.40 28.76
C SER A 854 16.39 -43.79 29.66
N VAL A 855 15.40 -43.11 29.07
CA VAL A 855 14.25 -42.49 29.76
C VAL A 855 12.91 -43.04 29.25
N ILE A 856 12.94 -44.01 28.33
CA ILE A 856 11.76 -44.70 27.79
C ILE A 856 11.98 -46.23 27.90
N PHE A 857 12.14 -46.71 29.14
CA PHE A 857 11.95 -48.11 29.56
C PHE A 857 11.68 -48.17 31.07
#